data_AF-A0A8H7H7H7-F1
#
_entry.id   AF-A0A8H7H7H7-F1
#
_cell.length_a   1.000
_cell.length_b   1.000
_cell.length_c   1.000
_cell.angle_alpha   90.00
_cell.angle_beta   90.00
_cell.angle_gamma   90.00
#
_symmetry.space_group_name_H-M   'P 1'
#
loop_
_entity.id
_entity.type
_entity.pdbx_description
1 polymer ?
#
loop_
_entity_poly.entity_id
_entity_poly.type
_entity_poly.pdbx_seq_one_letter_code
_entity_poly.pdbx_strand_id
1 'polypeptide(L)'
;MSDSNKFTLRWGILATGGIAEAFAKDLLADPAARDTHDVVHKIVAVGSSSSVDKSKEFITKVGADSSVIACGSYDELVNIKEVDIIYIATPHSHHYENGLLALEAGKHVLCEASPSQTCAKAFTVNARQAAHLAKVAQAKKLFLMEAVWTRFFPISKEIQRLIHEEKVLGEIRRVFADLSMVFKRDPNSRLYSPELAGGALLDLGIYPFTWAFMTLHDHPDNQKTKPSVTASILKSQLTPVDETTSVTLTFPKLHATAHLTCSMTSKIVKPYCVTIQGEKGELQVAPAPYRPEQFVLSLYDQEPKTFDFKIPGQGLFWEADECARQIRDGKLQSERFSLQDSIVFMEVLDEVRRQGGFHSAKSTVRLIPSAARNIHSSRWALKPITNSSINPDEIAHFSRLSSQWWDESDGAEFALLHRMNPVRVQWILEKLEEARKDDAKDEWTDWRSPAKVQAPKVGRQLEGMSVLDVGCGGGLLSETLSRLGARTTGIDASQNNIHIATLHASEDPSFVSGENHLEYKHTSAEALVGKEAQFDVVCAMEVVEHVDNPAEFLRNCGKLVKPGGHLFMSTISRTPISYFLTVLMAERILGLVERGTHTHSKYVNPSELIAFFRDDPQLRWISRTYGGGVGELDIAGWLGFGKDKPVGAPTRTEAEVRGIAYMPWKGSWELLPRGMFGSVECNYLFWVRKPQRA
;
A
#
# COMPACT_ATOMS: atom_id res chain seq x y z
N MET A 1 -27.96 17.65 41.53
CA MET A 1 -27.35 16.32 41.70
C MET A 1 -26.38 16.15 40.55
N SER A 2 -25.12 15.85 40.85
CA SER A 2 -23.95 16.14 40.01
C SER A 2 -23.91 15.38 38.68
N ASP A 3 -23.56 16.09 37.60
CA ASP A 3 -23.21 15.61 36.25
C ASP A 3 -21.95 14.69 36.19
N SER A 4 -21.56 14.07 37.31
CA SER A 4 -20.19 13.60 37.54
C SER A 4 -19.91 12.13 37.19
N ASN A 5 -20.62 11.51 36.24
CA ASN A 5 -20.34 10.09 35.90
C ASN A 5 -20.51 9.69 34.43
N LYS A 6 -20.64 10.64 33.49
CA LYS A 6 -20.73 10.32 32.04
C LYS A 6 -19.34 10.21 31.42
N PHE A 7 -19.09 9.15 30.65
CA PHE A 7 -17.84 9.01 29.91
C PHE A 7 -17.84 9.93 28.69
N THR A 8 -16.87 10.84 28.61
CA THR A 8 -16.75 11.77 27.47
C THR A 8 -15.69 11.26 26.51
N LEU A 9 -16.09 10.90 25.29
CA LEU A 9 -15.16 10.50 24.23
C LEU A 9 -14.81 11.70 23.35
N ARG A 10 -13.50 11.98 23.20
CA ARG A 10 -12.99 13.14 22.44
C ARG A 10 -12.55 12.73 21.04
N TRP A 11 -13.21 13.32 20.04
CA TRP A 11 -13.08 12.95 18.63
C TRP A 11 -12.16 13.92 17.87
N GLY A 12 -11.28 13.35 17.06
CA GLY A 12 -10.67 14.02 15.92
C GLY A 12 -11.35 13.57 14.63
N ILE A 13 -11.77 14.52 13.79
CA ILE A 13 -12.42 14.23 12.51
C ILE A 13 -11.39 14.37 11.38
N LEU A 14 -11.08 13.25 10.72
CA LEU A 14 -10.10 13.19 9.64
C LEU A 14 -10.83 13.20 8.29
N ALA A 15 -10.62 14.28 7.54
CA ALA A 15 -11.32 14.70 6.31
C ALA A 15 -12.66 15.41 6.55
N THR A 16 -13.01 16.30 5.61
CA THR A 16 -14.14 17.25 5.73
C THR A 16 -15.24 16.98 4.70
N GLY A 17 -15.45 15.71 4.34
CA GLY A 17 -16.46 15.28 3.37
C GLY A 17 -17.90 15.34 3.91
N GLY A 18 -18.88 15.09 3.03
CA GLY A 18 -20.29 15.13 3.41
C GLY A 18 -20.67 14.13 4.52
N ILE A 19 -19.98 12.99 4.60
CA ILE A 19 -20.24 12.03 5.68
C ILE A 19 -19.66 12.48 7.02
N ALA A 20 -18.46 13.08 7.00
CA ALA A 20 -17.88 13.69 8.19
C ALA A 20 -18.81 14.78 8.74
N GLU A 21 -19.46 15.55 7.86
CA GLU A 21 -20.44 16.55 8.27
C GLU A 21 -21.65 15.92 8.97
N ALA A 22 -22.19 14.82 8.42
CA ALA A 22 -23.31 14.10 9.03
C ALA A 22 -22.92 13.50 10.39
N PHE A 23 -21.77 12.83 10.46
CA PHE A 23 -21.23 12.24 11.69
C PHE A 23 -21.01 13.32 12.76
N ALA A 24 -20.36 14.42 12.40
CA ALA A 24 -20.11 15.53 13.33
C ALA A 24 -21.41 16.16 13.85
N LYS A 25 -22.44 16.34 13.00
CA LYS A 25 -23.75 16.85 13.45
C LYS A 25 -24.44 15.88 14.40
N ASP A 26 -24.38 14.58 14.13
CA ASP A 26 -24.96 13.56 15.00
C ASP A 26 -24.21 13.45 16.34
N LEU A 27 -22.88 13.63 16.36
CA LEU A 27 -22.10 13.71 17.60
C LEU A 27 -22.51 14.91 18.48
N LEU A 28 -22.87 16.03 17.86
CA LEU A 28 -23.30 17.26 18.55
C LEU A 28 -24.77 17.21 19.00
N ALA A 29 -25.55 16.23 18.54
CA ALA A 29 -26.93 16.06 18.96
C ALA A 29 -27.02 15.61 20.43
N ASP A 30 -28.00 16.14 21.15
CA ASP A 30 -28.24 15.80 22.56
C ASP A 30 -28.41 14.27 22.72
N PRO A 31 -27.58 13.60 23.57
CA PRO A 31 -27.73 12.19 23.89
C PRO A 31 -29.14 11.77 24.36
N ALA A 32 -29.90 12.68 24.98
CA ALA A 32 -31.29 12.41 25.37
C ALA A 32 -32.21 12.12 24.16
N ALA A 33 -31.90 12.63 22.97
CA ALA A 33 -32.68 12.38 21.76
C ALA A 33 -32.69 10.88 21.35
N ARG A 34 -31.77 10.08 21.88
CA ARG A 34 -31.58 8.67 21.57
C ARG A 34 -31.55 7.77 22.82
N ASP A 35 -32.10 8.26 23.94
CA ASP A 35 -32.15 7.56 25.24
C ASP A 35 -30.76 7.20 25.81
N THR A 36 -29.72 7.94 25.43
CA THR A 36 -28.34 7.71 25.89
C THR A 36 -28.02 8.63 27.08
N HIS A 37 -27.62 8.04 28.20
CA HIS A 37 -27.36 8.75 29.46
C HIS A 37 -25.95 8.53 30.03
N ASP A 38 -25.22 7.54 29.52
CA ASP A 38 -23.95 7.06 30.06
C ASP A 38 -22.70 7.60 29.35
N VAL A 39 -22.85 8.08 28.11
CA VAL A 39 -21.77 8.60 27.28
C VAL A 39 -22.09 9.97 26.70
N VAL A 40 -21.05 10.77 26.45
CA VAL A 40 -21.11 12.08 25.79
C VAL A 40 -19.97 12.16 24.77
N HIS A 41 -20.17 12.89 23.67
CA HIS A 41 -19.15 13.08 22.65
C HIS A 41 -18.71 14.54 22.58
N LYS A 42 -17.42 14.77 22.35
CA LYS A 42 -16.87 16.09 22.10
C LYS A 42 -15.96 16.05 20.88
N ILE A 43 -16.23 16.90 19.89
CA ILE A 43 -15.28 17.14 18.80
C ILE A 43 -14.18 18.05 19.36
N VAL A 44 -12.92 17.63 19.21
CA VAL A 44 -11.76 18.38 19.72
C VAL A 44 -10.92 18.95 18.58
N ALA A 45 -10.83 18.23 17.47
CA ALA A 45 -10.04 18.67 16.33
C ALA A 45 -10.61 18.16 15.00
N VAL A 46 -10.32 18.90 13.93
CA VAL A 46 -10.69 18.56 12.55
C VAL A 46 -9.48 18.77 11.65
N GLY A 47 -9.15 17.76 10.83
CA GLY A 47 -8.07 17.82 9.86
C GLY A 47 -8.56 17.70 8.42
N SER A 48 -7.96 18.48 7.53
CA SER A 48 -8.17 18.43 6.09
C SER A 48 -6.83 18.31 5.38
N SER A 49 -6.73 17.46 4.37
CA SER A 49 -5.52 17.36 3.54
C SER A 49 -5.35 18.54 2.57
N SER A 50 -6.37 19.38 2.40
CA SER A 50 -6.33 20.48 1.43
C SER A 50 -5.85 21.80 2.03
N SER A 51 -6.34 22.17 3.21
CA SER A 51 -5.92 23.37 3.93
C SER A 51 -6.54 23.45 5.32
N VAL A 52 -5.92 24.24 6.20
CA VAL A 52 -6.49 24.58 7.52
C VAL A 52 -7.82 25.34 7.39
N ASP A 53 -7.98 26.14 6.34
CA ASP A 53 -9.21 26.90 6.12
C ASP A 53 -10.41 25.99 5.80
N LYS A 54 -10.19 24.86 5.11
CA LYS A 54 -11.23 23.84 4.93
C LYS A 54 -11.69 23.23 6.25
N SER A 55 -10.76 23.02 7.19
CA SER A 55 -11.10 22.57 8.54
C SER A 55 -11.92 23.62 9.30
N LYS A 56 -11.56 24.91 9.21
CA LYS A 56 -12.35 26.02 9.82
C LYS A 56 -13.75 26.15 9.22
N GLU A 57 -13.86 26.08 7.89
CA GLU A 57 -15.13 26.08 7.17
C GLU A 57 -16.02 24.92 7.65
N PHE A 58 -15.43 23.73 7.77
CA PHE A 58 -16.13 22.54 8.26
C PHE A 58 -16.64 22.73 9.70
N ILE A 59 -15.79 23.18 10.62
CA ILE A 59 -16.15 23.45 12.03
C ILE A 59 -17.36 24.40 12.11
N THR A 60 -17.31 25.48 11.33
CA THR A 60 -18.41 26.45 11.25
C THR A 60 -19.68 25.81 10.67
N LYS A 61 -19.54 25.01 9.61
CA LYS A 61 -20.66 24.38 8.90
C LYS A 61 -21.41 23.36 9.76
N VAL A 62 -20.71 22.61 10.60
CA VAL A 62 -21.34 21.63 11.51
C VAL A 62 -21.88 22.26 12.78
N GLY A 63 -21.56 23.53 13.05
CA GLY A 63 -21.95 24.23 14.28
C GLY A 63 -21.17 23.75 15.51
N ALA A 64 -19.93 23.31 15.32
CA ALA A 64 -19.06 22.92 16.43
C ALA A 64 -18.52 24.14 17.17
N ASP A 65 -18.10 23.94 18.43
CA ASP A 65 -17.56 24.98 19.29
C ASP A 65 -16.31 25.65 18.69
N SER A 66 -16.12 26.95 18.95
CA SER A 66 -14.97 27.71 18.41
C SER A 66 -13.62 27.28 19.00
N SER A 67 -13.62 26.52 20.10
CA SER A 67 -12.41 25.91 20.68
C SER A 67 -11.92 24.67 19.93
N VAL A 68 -12.67 24.16 18.95
CA VAL A 68 -12.23 23.02 18.12
C VAL A 68 -11.00 23.41 17.30
N ILE A 69 -9.95 22.59 17.38
CA ILE A 69 -8.67 22.84 16.72
C ILE A 69 -8.80 22.51 15.22
N ALA A 70 -8.55 23.50 14.37
CA ALA A 70 -8.47 23.31 12.92
C ALA A 70 -7.04 22.95 12.51
N CYS A 71 -6.83 21.77 11.93
CA CYS A 71 -5.55 21.29 11.43
C CYS A 71 -5.46 21.42 9.91
N GLY A 72 -4.30 21.79 9.40
CA GLY A 72 -4.00 21.88 7.96
C GLY A 72 -3.46 20.59 7.35
N SER A 73 -3.22 19.57 8.18
CA SER A 73 -2.77 18.24 7.78
C SER A 73 -3.34 17.16 8.70
N TYR A 74 -3.27 15.90 8.27
CA TYR A 74 -3.68 14.77 9.11
C TYR A 74 -2.63 14.44 10.18
N ASP A 75 -1.34 14.65 9.90
CA ASP A 75 -0.26 14.53 10.88
C ASP A 75 -0.45 15.49 12.07
N GLU A 76 -0.82 16.75 11.82
CA GLU A 76 -1.17 17.68 12.88
C GLU A 76 -2.31 17.15 13.75
N LEU A 77 -3.37 16.62 13.12
CA LEU A 77 -4.55 16.12 13.80
C LEU A 77 -4.23 14.95 14.73
N VAL A 78 -3.52 13.93 14.24
CA VAL A 78 -3.25 12.72 15.02
C VAL A 78 -2.28 12.97 16.18
N ASN A 79 -1.46 14.01 16.11
CA ASN A 79 -0.52 14.39 17.17
C ASN A 79 -1.15 15.24 18.29
N ILE A 80 -2.44 15.63 18.18
CA ILE A 80 -3.14 16.34 19.25
C ILE A 80 -3.39 15.40 20.42
N LYS A 81 -2.82 15.73 21.59
CA LYS A 81 -2.88 14.87 22.79
C LYS A 81 -4.31 14.72 23.32
N GLU A 82 -5.14 15.72 23.11
CA GLU A 82 -6.51 15.79 23.61
C GLU A 82 -7.50 14.95 22.80
N VAL A 83 -7.09 14.38 21.66
CA VAL A 83 -7.92 13.48 20.88
C VAL A 83 -7.78 12.05 21.40
N ASP A 84 -8.90 11.39 21.71
CA ASP A 84 -8.92 9.97 22.13
C ASP A 84 -9.05 9.03 20.93
N ILE A 85 -9.94 9.39 20.00
CA ILE A 85 -10.31 8.59 18.84
C ILE A 85 -10.32 9.45 17.57
N ILE A 86 -9.88 8.86 16.46
CA ILE A 86 -9.96 9.44 15.12
C ILE A 86 -11.10 8.76 14.36
N TYR A 87 -11.99 9.58 13.81
CA TYR A 87 -12.97 9.15 12.82
C TYR A 87 -12.43 9.46 11.42
N ILE A 88 -12.23 8.42 10.60
CA ILE A 88 -11.57 8.50 9.29
C ILE A 88 -12.62 8.53 8.19
N ALA A 89 -12.81 9.67 7.53
CA ALA A 89 -13.86 9.88 6.53
C ALA A 89 -13.34 10.03 5.10
N THR A 90 -12.11 9.58 4.81
CA THR A 90 -11.46 9.72 3.49
C THR A 90 -12.10 8.81 2.42
N PRO A 91 -11.66 8.87 1.14
CA PRO A 91 -12.02 7.86 0.15
C PRO A 91 -11.44 6.46 0.48
N HIS A 92 -11.99 5.40 -0.12
CA HIS A 92 -11.65 4.00 0.20
C HIS A 92 -10.15 3.72 0.12
N SER A 93 -9.50 4.21 -0.94
CA SER A 93 -8.07 3.99 -1.17
C SER A 93 -7.17 4.58 -0.09
N HIS A 94 -7.69 5.54 0.68
CA HIS A 94 -6.94 6.26 1.71
C HIS A 94 -7.28 5.77 3.13
N HIS A 95 -8.25 4.87 3.33
CA HIS A 95 -8.60 4.39 4.67
C HIS A 95 -7.44 3.68 5.36
N TYR A 96 -6.72 2.83 4.63
CA TYR A 96 -5.61 2.05 5.17
C TYR A 96 -4.48 2.94 5.70
N GLU A 97 -3.99 3.88 4.89
CA GLU A 97 -2.91 4.80 5.27
C GLU A 97 -3.31 5.70 6.45
N ASN A 98 -4.54 6.23 6.46
CA ASN A 98 -4.99 7.11 7.54
C ASN A 98 -5.30 6.33 8.83
N GLY A 99 -5.76 5.08 8.69
CA GLY A 99 -5.96 4.15 9.79
C GLY A 99 -4.64 3.82 10.46
N LEU A 100 -3.61 3.52 9.66
CA LEU A 100 -2.27 3.26 10.15
C LEU A 100 -1.67 4.50 10.83
N LEU A 101 -1.77 5.68 10.20
CA LEU A 101 -1.32 6.96 10.76
C LEU A 101 -1.92 7.23 12.15
N ALA A 102 -3.23 7.06 12.30
CA ALA A 102 -3.91 7.29 13.57
C ALA A 102 -3.50 6.27 14.65
N LEU A 103 -3.46 4.96 14.30
CA LEU A 103 -3.02 3.92 15.22
C LEU A 103 -1.56 4.12 15.63
N GLU A 104 -0.68 4.49 14.69
CA GLU A 104 0.74 4.73 14.95
C GLU A 104 0.95 5.85 15.95
N ALA A 105 0.19 6.94 15.82
CA ALA A 105 0.13 8.06 16.74
C ALA A 105 -0.54 7.75 18.10
N GLY A 106 -0.98 6.50 18.32
CA GLY A 106 -1.55 6.07 19.59
C GLY A 106 -3.03 6.42 19.77
N LYS A 107 -3.77 6.62 18.67
CA LYS A 107 -5.21 6.96 18.72
C LYS A 107 -6.09 5.76 18.47
N HIS A 108 -7.22 5.69 19.14
CA HIS A 108 -8.29 4.78 18.75
C HIS A 108 -8.83 5.18 17.37
N VAL A 109 -9.42 4.23 16.64
CA VAL A 109 -9.90 4.48 15.28
C VAL A 109 -11.30 3.95 15.07
N LEU A 110 -12.18 4.83 14.59
CA LEU A 110 -13.40 4.46 13.88
C LEU A 110 -13.15 4.73 12.40
N CYS A 111 -12.96 3.67 11.61
CA CYS A 111 -12.68 3.82 10.20
C CYS A 111 -13.97 3.69 9.41
N GLU A 112 -14.21 4.67 8.55
CA GLU A 112 -15.51 4.80 7.93
C GLU A 112 -15.83 3.63 6.98
N ALA A 113 -17.10 3.23 6.97
CA ALA A 113 -17.76 2.41 5.99
C ALA A 113 -19.11 3.03 5.52
N SER A 114 -19.14 4.24 4.95
CA SER A 114 -20.42 5.00 4.87
C SER A 114 -20.68 5.97 3.72
N PRO A 115 -21.98 6.25 3.45
CA PRO A 115 -22.54 7.23 2.53
C PRO A 115 -21.73 8.48 2.24
N SER A 116 -21.22 8.61 1.01
CA SER A 116 -21.49 9.86 0.28
C SER A 116 -23.00 10.09 0.31
N GLN A 117 -23.55 11.28 0.05
CA GLN A 117 -24.99 11.57 0.19
C GLN A 117 -25.97 10.59 -0.51
N THR A 118 -25.46 9.57 -1.21
CA THR A 118 -26.16 8.40 -1.75
C THR A 118 -25.39 7.03 -1.72
N CYS A 119 -24.20 6.83 -1.11
CA CYS A 119 -23.41 5.56 -1.23
C CYS A 119 -22.36 5.25 -0.14
N ALA A 120 -22.47 4.08 0.51
CA ALA A 120 -21.55 3.44 1.47
C ALA A 120 -20.04 3.48 1.14
N LYS A 121 -19.20 3.09 2.10
CA LYS A 121 -17.76 2.85 1.86
C LYS A 121 -17.32 1.53 2.49
N ALA A 122 -16.31 0.85 1.98
CA ALA A 122 -15.74 -0.34 2.64
C ALA A 122 -14.67 0.06 3.68
N PHE A 123 -14.44 -0.78 4.70
CA PHE A 123 -13.39 -0.60 5.72
C PHE A 123 -12.01 -0.29 5.12
N THR A 124 -11.58 -1.14 4.18
CA THR A 124 -10.33 -1.06 3.42
C THR A 124 -10.59 -1.49 1.99
N VAL A 125 -9.59 -1.41 1.10
CA VAL A 125 -9.78 -1.88 -0.29
C VAL A 125 -9.62 -3.39 -0.43
N ASN A 126 -9.10 -4.12 0.55
CA ASN A 126 -9.00 -5.60 0.55
C ASN A 126 -8.82 -6.17 1.97
N ALA A 127 -8.95 -7.50 2.11
CA ALA A 127 -8.84 -8.19 3.39
C ALA A 127 -7.45 -8.10 4.02
N ARG A 128 -6.37 -8.07 3.21
CA ARG A 128 -4.99 -7.96 3.70
C ARG A 128 -4.77 -6.66 4.47
N GLN A 129 -5.27 -5.54 3.94
CA GLN A 129 -5.23 -4.25 4.62
C GLN A 129 -6.03 -4.26 5.93
N ALA A 130 -7.21 -4.86 5.95
CA ALA A 130 -8.04 -4.97 7.15
C ALA A 130 -7.34 -5.79 8.25
N ALA A 131 -6.78 -6.95 7.88
CA ALA A 131 -6.05 -7.82 8.79
C ALA A 131 -4.81 -7.12 9.37
N HIS A 132 -4.13 -6.33 8.55
CA HIS A 132 -2.99 -5.55 9.01
C HIS A 132 -3.37 -4.47 10.02
N LEU A 133 -4.40 -3.66 9.76
CA LEU A 133 -4.88 -2.66 10.73
C LEU A 133 -5.30 -3.31 12.05
N ALA A 134 -5.98 -4.46 11.99
CA ALA A 134 -6.34 -5.22 13.19
C ALA A 134 -5.12 -5.66 14.01
N LYS A 135 -4.07 -6.17 13.34
CA LYS A 135 -2.81 -6.56 13.98
C LYS A 135 -2.12 -5.36 14.64
N VAL A 136 -2.06 -4.21 13.97
CA VAL A 136 -1.46 -2.98 14.53
C VAL A 136 -2.25 -2.48 15.74
N ALA A 137 -3.58 -2.42 15.63
CA ALA A 137 -4.45 -2.01 16.74
C ALA A 137 -4.27 -2.91 17.96
N GLN A 138 -4.20 -4.23 17.75
CA GLN A 138 -3.93 -5.20 18.80
C GLN A 138 -2.55 -5.00 19.43
N ALA A 139 -1.50 -4.85 18.62
CA ALA A 139 -0.13 -4.65 19.10
C ALA A 139 0.01 -3.37 19.94
N LYS A 140 -0.69 -2.30 19.55
CA LYS A 140 -0.70 -1.02 20.26
C LYS A 140 -1.75 -0.93 21.37
N LYS A 141 -2.57 -1.97 21.55
CA LYS A 141 -3.70 -2.00 22.51
C LYS A 141 -4.67 -0.82 22.31
N LEU A 142 -5.00 -0.54 21.05
CA LEU A 142 -5.93 0.51 20.66
C LEU A 142 -7.22 -0.10 20.15
N PHE A 143 -8.35 0.53 20.48
CA PHE A 143 -9.64 0.24 19.89
C PHE A 143 -9.63 0.56 18.38
N LEU A 144 -10.11 -0.39 17.58
CA LEU A 144 -10.37 -0.24 16.16
C LEU A 144 -11.75 -0.82 15.83
N MET A 145 -12.53 -0.09 15.03
CA MET A 145 -13.84 -0.53 14.56
C MET A 145 -14.10 -0.07 13.13
N GLU A 146 -14.68 -0.97 12.32
CA GLU A 146 -15.32 -0.63 11.04
C GLU A 146 -16.69 0.01 11.30
N ALA A 147 -16.93 1.18 10.72
CA ALA A 147 -18.15 1.97 10.91
C ALA A 147 -19.33 1.47 10.07
N VAL A 148 -19.78 0.23 10.32
CA VAL A 148 -21.00 -0.31 9.71
C VAL A 148 -22.23 0.08 10.54
N TRP A 149 -22.53 1.39 10.57
CA TRP A 149 -23.61 2.03 11.35
C TRP A 149 -24.96 1.29 11.32
N THR A 150 -25.32 0.64 10.19
CA THR A 150 -26.55 -0.15 10.04
C THR A 150 -26.73 -1.20 11.14
N ARG A 151 -25.64 -1.78 11.65
CA ARG A 151 -25.66 -2.79 12.73
C ARG A 151 -26.14 -2.21 14.07
N PHE A 152 -26.00 -0.91 14.27
CA PHE A 152 -26.21 -0.25 15.56
C PHE A 152 -27.61 0.34 15.74
N PHE A 153 -28.40 0.45 14.66
CA PHE A 153 -29.80 0.89 14.75
C PHE A 153 -30.65 -0.03 15.63
N PRO A 154 -31.63 0.51 16.39
CA PRO A 154 -32.57 -0.27 17.17
C PRO A 154 -33.31 -1.34 16.36
N ILE A 155 -33.74 -1.02 15.14
CA ILE A 155 -34.41 -1.95 14.22
C ILE A 155 -33.55 -3.19 13.93
N SER A 156 -32.25 -2.99 13.71
CA SER A 156 -31.30 -4.06 13.45
C SER A 156 -31.13 -4.98 14.66
N LYS A 157 -31.10 -4.41 15.88
CA LYS A 157 -31.05 -5.19 17.12
C LYS A 157 -32.33 -6.00 17.31
N GLU A 158 -33.49 -5.38 17.08
CA GLU A 158 -34.78 -6.05 17.24
C GLU A 158 -34.95 -7.19 16.24
N ILE A 159 -34.57 -6.99 14.97
CA ILE A 159 -34.60 -8.05 13.98
C ILE A 159 -33.71 -9.20 14.44
N GLN A 160 -32.45 -8.95 14.83
CA GLN A 160 -31.53 -9.99 15.34
C GLN A 160 -32.13 -10.74 16.53
N ARG A 161 -32.73 -10.04 17.49
CA ARG A 161 -33.41 -10.64 18.65
C ARG A 161 -34.53 -11.60 18.22
N LEU A 162 -35.38 -11.17 17.28
CA LEU A 162 -36.47 -11.99 16.75
C LEU A 162 -35.96 -13.24 16.01
N ILE A 163 -34.89 -13.12 15.21
CA ILE A 163 -34.40 -14.23 14.39
C ILE A 163 -33.45 -15.17 15.15
N HIS A 164 -32.58 -14.66 16.02
CA HIS A 164 -31.51 -15.43 16.68
C HIS A 164 -31.94 -15.95 18.04
N GLU A 165 -32.64 -15.14 18.83
CA GLU A 165 -33.02 -15.48 20.21
C GLU A 165 -34.42 -16.11 20.25
N GLU A 166 -35.43 -15.40 19.73
CA GLU A 166 -36.81 -15.91 19.72
C GLU A 166 -37.07 -16.95 18.64
N LYS A 167 -36.22 -16.98 17.59
CA LYS A 167 -36.35 -17.87 16.43
C LYS A 167 -37.76 -17.85 15.82
N VAL A 168 -38.37 -16.66 15.71
CA VAL A 168 -39.78 -16.51 15.28
C VAL A 168 -40.05 -17.06 13.88
N LEU A 169 -39.03 -17.03 13.00
CA LEU A 169 -39.11 -17.54 11.64
C LEU A 169 -38.79 -19.05 11.51
N GLY A 170 -38.39 -19.73 12.59
CA GLY A 170 -37.84 -21.08 12.50
C GLY A 170 -36.46 -21.10 11.85
N GLU A 171 -36.11 -22.18 11.15
CA GLU A 171 -34.85 -22.22 10.38
C GLU A 171 -34.89 -21.23 9.21
N ILE A 172 -33.91 -20.34 9.13
CA ILE A 172 -33.79 -19.42 7.99
C ILE A 172 -33.32 -20.19 6.77
N ARG A 173 -34.04 -20.07 5.65
CA ARG A 173 -33.73 -20.76 4.39
C ARG A 173 -33.08 -19.83 3.38
N ARG A 174 -33.58 -18.59 3.26
CA ARG A 174 -33.12 -17.64 2.24
C ARG A 174 -33.13 -16.20 2.74
N VAL A 175 -32.16 -15.43 2.29
CA VAL A 175 -32.13 -13.98 2.47
C VAL A 175 -31.97 -13.31 1.12
N PHE A 176 -32.79 -12.31 0.84
CA PHE A 176 -32.65 -11.42 -0.31
C PHE A 176 -32.30 -10.03 0.21
N ALA A 177 -31.31 -9.38 -0.39
CA ALA A 177 -31.01 -7.99 -0.07
C ALA A 177 -30.52 -7.23 -1.31
N ASP A 178 -31.05 -6.03 -1.51
CA ASP A 178 -30.73 -5.16 -2.64
C ASP A 178 -30.42 -3.74 -2.19
N LEU A 179 -29.33 -3.18 -2.71
CA LEU A 179 -29.13 -1.74 -2.71
C LEU A 179 -28.71 -1.29 -4.09
N SER A 180 -29.71 -0.81 -4.83
CA SER A 180 -29.53 -0.29 -6.18
C SER A 180 -30.01 1.17 -6.26
N MET A 181 -29.19 2.05 -6.82
CA MET A 181 -29.53 3.45 -6.98
C MET A 181 -29.06 3.94 -8.35
N VAL A 182 -29.84 4.83 -8.97
CA VAL A 182 -29.47 5.41 -10.27
C VAL A 182 -28.59 6.63 -10.05
N PHE A 183 -27.32 6.52 -10.38
CA PHE A 183 -26.37 7.63 -10.35
C PHE A 183 -26.25 8.31 -11.72
N LYS A 184 -25.85 9.59 -11.68
CA LYS A 184 -25.41 10.27 -12.90
C LYS A 184 -24.16 9.54 -13.42
N ARG A 185 -24.22 9.08 -14.66
CA ARG A 185 -23.09 8.46 -15.36
C ARG A 185 -22.03 9.51 -15.70
N ASP A 186 -21.11 9.74 -14.77
CA ASP A 186 -20.05 10.76 -14.87
C ASP A 186 -18.68 10.11 -14.57
N PRO A 187 -17.80 9.95 -15.56
CA PRO A 187 -16.49 9.30 -15.38
C PRO A 187 -15.55 10.08 -14.46
N ASN A 188 -15.82 11.37 -14.20
CA ASN A 188 -15.03 12.17 -13.26
C ASN A 188 -15.54 12.08 -11.82
N SER A 189 -16.68 11.44 -11.58
CA SER A 189 -17.20 11.28 -10.23
C SER A 189 -16.48 10.17 -9.49
N ARG A 190 -16.42 10.29 -8.16
CA ARG A 190 -15.76 9.31 -7.27
C ARG A 190 -16.22 7.87 -7.52
N LEU A 191 -17.53 7.67 -7.75
CA LEU A 191 -18.12 6.35 -7.92
C LEU A 191 -17.61 5.61 -9.18
N TYR A 192 -17.20 6.37 -10.20
CA TYR A 192 -16.63 5.80 -11.43
C TYR A 192 -15.10 5.81 -11.42
N SER A 193 -14.45 6.21 -10.32
CA SER A 193 -12.99 6.31 -10.26
C SER A 193 -12.37 5.00 -9.74
N PRO A 194 -11.59 4.26 -10.56
CA PRO A 194 -10.88 3.06 -10.10
C PRO A 194 -9.82 3.39 -9.04
N GLU A 195 -9.15 4.53 -9.17
CA GLU A 195 -8.10 5.02 -8.25
C GLU A 195 -8.61 5.27 -6.82
N LEU A 196 -9.90 5.59 -6.70
CA LEU A 196 -10.56 5.79 -5.42
C LEU A 196 -11.33 4.55 -4.96
N ALA A 197 -11.11 3.41 -5.63
CA ALA A 197 -11.83 2.16 -5.47
C ALA A 197 -13.36 2.35 -5.49
N GLY A 198 -13.86 3.14 -6.44
CA GLY A 198 -15.28 3.30 -6.70
C GLY A 198 -15.90 2.07 -7.36
N GLY A 199 -17.22 2.02 -7.38
CA GLY A 199 -18.00 0.97 -8.02
C GLY A 199 -19.11 0.47 -7.13
N ALA A 200 -20.14 -0.15 -7.71
CA ALA A 200 -21.35 -0.52 -6.98
C ALA A 200 -21.07 -1.43 -5.78
N LEU A 201 -20.10 -2.33 -5.85
CA LEU A 201 -19.83 -3.32 -4.81
C LEU A 201 -19.33 -2.67 -3.51
N LEU A 202 -18.30 -1.82 -3.59
CA LEU A 202 -17.74 -1.16 -2.40
C LEU A 202 -18.58 0.04 -1.96
N ASP A 203 -19.34 0.66 -2.87
CA ASP A 203 -20.17 1.83 -2.57
C ASP A 203 -21.61 1.50 -2.16
N LEU A 204 -22.14 0.33 -2.52
CA LEU A 204 -23.53 -0.05 -2.26
C LEU A 204 -23.61 -1.48 -1.70
N GLY A 205 -22.84 -2.40 -2.28
CA GLY A 205 -22.87 -3.82 -1.95
C GLY A 205 -22.63 -4.13 -0.48
N ILE A 206 -21.89 -3.30 0.27
CA ILE A 206 -21.65 -3.56 1.69
C ILE A 206 -22.95 -3.70 2.51
N TYR A 207 -24.05 -3.04 2.13
CA TYR A 207 -25.28 -3.06 2.91
C TYR A 207 -26.10 -4.35 2.71
N PRO A 208 -26.36 -4.82 1.48
CA PRO A 208 -26.88 -6.17 1.27
C PRO A 208 -26.07 -7.24 1.99
N PHE A 209 -24.73 -7.15 1.93
CA PHE A 209 -23.86 -8.09 2.64
C PHE A 209 -23.99 -7.95 4.16
N THR A 210 -24.13 -6.74 4.70
CA THR A 210 -24.38 -6.52 6.13
C THR A 210 -25.63 -7.24 6.59
N TRP A 211 -26.73 -7.18 5.83
CA TRP A 211 -27.95 -7.93 6.15
C TRP A 211 -27.74 -9.44 6.09
N ALA A 212 -27.05 -9.96 5.08
CA ALA A 212 -26.72 -11.38 5.00
C ALA A 212 -25.85 -11.84 6.18
N PHE A 213 -24.86 -11.04 6.57
CA PHE A 213 -23.98 -11.36 7.68
C PHE A 213 -24.73 -11.30 9.02
N MET A 214 -25.49 -10.24 9.27
CA MET A 214 -26.29 -10.10 10.50
C MET A 214 -27.32 -11.21 10.67
N THR A 215 -27.84 -11.76 9.56
CA THR A 215 -28.91 -12.77 9.60
C THR A 215 -28.38 -14.20 9.64
N LEU A 216 -27.40 -14.52 8.77
CA LEU A 216 -26.88 -15.88 8.57
C LEU A 216 -25.48 -16.07 9.15
N HIS A 217 -24.53 -15.17 8.88
CA HIS A 217 -23.15 -15.35 9.36
C HIS A 217 -23.08 -15.30 10.89
N ASP A 218 -23.76 -14.31 11.46
CA ASP A 218 -23.85 -14.03 12.89
C ASP A 218 -24.85 -14.95 13.62
N HIS A 219 -25.60 -15.78 12.89
CA HIS A 219 -26.53 -16.72 13.49
C HIS A 219 -25.79 -17.68 14.43
N PRO A 220 -26.29 -17.93 15.67
CA PRO A 220 -25.62 -18.80 16.63
C PRO A 220 -25.27 -20.18 16.07
N ASP A 221 -26.22 -20.77 15.33
CA ASP A 221 -26.06 -22.11 14.74
C ASP A 221 -25.04 -22.13 13.56
N ASN A 222 -24.67 -20.97 12.99
CA ASN A 222 -23.62 -20.89 11.96
C ASN A 222 -22.20 -20.91 12.54
N GLN A 223 -22.05 -20.54 13.82
CA GLN A 223 -20.76 -20.51 14.53
C GLN A 223 -19.68 -19.70 13.78
N LYS A 224 -20.07 -18.55 13.21
CA LYS A 224 -19.16 -17.67 12.43
C LYS A 224 -18.44 -18.37 11.27
N THR A 225 -19.04 -19.41 10.69
CA THR A 225 -18.46 -20.09 9.54
C THR A 225 -18.58 -19.21 8.30
N LYS A 226 -17.47 -19.06 7.56
CA LYS A 226 -17.41 -18.27 6.32
C LYS A 226 -18.28 -18.91 5.22
N PRO A 227 -19.08 -18.13 4.48
CA PRO A 227 -19.88 -18.65 3.37
C PRO A 227 -19.03 -18.96 2.13
N SER A 228 -19.50 -19.86 1.28
CA SER A 228 -19.00 -19.95 -0.10
C SER A 228 -19.67 -18.92 -0.99
N VAL A 229 -18.93 -18.40 -1.98
CA VAL A 229 -19.34 -17.24 -2.79
C VAL A 229 -19.48 -17.63 -4.26
N THR A 230 -20.57 -17.23 -4.89
CA THR A 230 -20.74 -17.23 -6.36
C THR A 230 -21.21 -15.85 -6.79
N ALA A 231 -20.51 -15.21 -7.71
CA ALA A 231 -20.79 -13.82 -8.12
C ALA A 231 -20.78 -13.64 -9.64
N SER A 232 -21.54 -12.63 -10.08
CA SER A 232 -21.54 -12.12 -11.45
C SER A 232 -21.47 -10.60 -11.39
N ILE A 233 -20.58 -10.01 -12.20
CA ILE A 233 -20.36 -8.57 -12.23
C ILE A 233 -20.48 -8.03 -13.65
N LEU A 234 -21.29 -6.98 -13.80
CA LEU A 234 -21.32 -6.11 -14.98
C LEU A 234 -20.44 -4.89 -14.71
N LYS A 235 -19.37 -4.74 -15.50
CA LYS A 235 -18.48 -3.59 -15.44
C LYS A 235 -19.11 -2.38 -16.12
N SER A 236 -18.76 -1.18 -15.66
CA SER A 236 -19.22 0.02 -16.35
C SER A 236 -18.63 0.13 -17.75
N GLN A 237 -19.38 0.74 -18.66
CA GLN A 237 -18.88 1.11 -20.00
C GLN A 237 -18.03 2.38 -19.97
N LEU A 238 -18.05 3.15 -18.88
CA LEU A 238 -17.33 4.43 -18.77
C LEU A 238 -15.91 4.26 -18.21
N THR A 239 -15.77 3.44 -17.18
CA THR A 239 -14.52 3.22 -16.44
C THR A 239 -14.47 1.76 -15.95
N PRO A 240 -13.28 1.22 -15.61
CA PRO A 240 -13.13 -0.19 -15.24
C PRO A 240 -13.57 -0.48 -13.78
N VAL A 241 -14.64 0.14 -13.30
CA VAL A 241 -15.30 -0.18 -12.02
C VAL A 241 -16.50 -1.11 -12.25
N ASP A 242 -17.01 -1.73 -11.19
CA ASP A 242 -18.27 -2.47 -11.27
C ASP A 242 -19.48 -1.54 -11.27
N GLU A 243 -20.46 -1.84 -12.13
CA GLU A 243 -21.70 -1.07 -12.27
C GLU A 243 -22.90 -1.80 -11.69
N THR A 244 -22.93 -3.13 -11.81
CA THR A 244 -23.94 -4.00 -11.18
C THR A 244 -23.29 -5.30 -10.77
N THR A 245 -23.53 -5.72 -9.54
CA THR A 245 -22.96 -6.93 -8.96
C THR A 245 -24.09 -7.76 -8.32
N SER A 246 -24.16 -9.03 -8.69
CA SER A 246 -25.10 -10.03 -8.14
C SER A 246 -24.31 -11.16 -7.50
N VAL A 247 -24.65 -11.53 -6.28
CA VAL A 247 -23.91 -12.51 -5.48
C VAL A 247 -24.86 -13.50 -4.80
N THR A 248 -24.46 -14.77 -4.78
CA THR A 248 -25.05 -15.80 -3.93
C THR A 248 -24.03 -16.23 -2.89
N LEU A 249 -24.40 -16.15 -1.61
CA LEU A 249 -23.66 -16.70 -0.49
C LEU A 249 -24.35 -17.99 -0.03
N THR A 250 -23.59 -19.06 0.15
CA THR A 250 -24.12 -20.31 0.70
C THR A 250 -23.55 -20.53 2.10
N PHE A 251 -24.42 -20.87 3.05
CA PHE A 251 -24.08 -21.17 4.44
C PHE A 251 -24.43 -22.65 4.72
N PRO A 252 -23.51 -23.60 4.45
CA PRO A 252 -23.80 -25.03 4.53
C PRO A 252 -24.27 -25.49 5.90
N LYS A 253 -23.72 -24.93 6.99
CA LYS A 253 -24.12 -25.28 8.36
C LYS A 253 -25.59 -24.95 8.65
N LEU A 254 -26.10 -23.85 8.11
CA LEU A 254 -27.49 -23.44 8.26
C LEU A 254 -28.42 -24.06 7.21
N HIS A 255 -27.88 -24.72 6.18
CA HIS A 255 -28.63 -25.09 4.98
C HIS A 255 -29.40 -23.90 4.38
N ALA A 256 -28.73 -22.74 4.31
CA ALA A 256 -29.32 -21.48 3.89
C ALA A 256 -28.50 -20.79 2.79
N THR A 257 -29.15 -19.94 2.00
CA THR A 257 -28.49 -19.08 1.01
C THR A 257 -28.88 -17.61 1.17
N ALA A 258 -28.00 -16.71 0.74
CA ALA A 258 -28.32 -15.29 0.57
C ALA A 258 -28.10 -14.87 -0.88
N HIS A 259 -29.02 -14.06 -1.43
CA HIS A 259 -28.97 -13.51 -2.77
C HIS A 259 -28.90 -11.98 -2.68
N LEU A 260 -27.78 -11.42 -3.10
CA LEU A 260 -27.41 -10.03 -2.87
C LEU A 260 -27.23 -9.33 -4.21
N THR A 261 -27.78 -8.13 -4.33
CA THR A 261 -27.63 -7.32 -5.53
C THR A 261 -27.26 -5.88 -5.15
N CYS A 262 -26.39 -5.28 -5.96
CA CYS A 262 -26.17 -3.84 -5.92
C CYS A 262 -25.94 -3.30 -7.33
N SER A 263 -26.44 -2.09 -7.60
CA SER A 263 -26.34 -1.47 -8.93
C SER A 263 -26.30 0.06 -8.84
N MET A 264 -25.47 0.67 -9.68
CA MET A 264 -25.43 2.12 -9.87
C MET A 264 -26.35 2.62 -10.99
N THR A 265 -27.04 1.72 -11.67
CA THR A 265 -27.89 2.03 -12.84
C THR A 265 -29.33 1.57 -12.71
N SER A 266 -29.63 0.82 -11.65
CA SER A 266 -30.98 0.34 -11.34
C SER A 266 -31.53 0.98 -10.07
N LYS A 267 -32.86 0.99 -9.92
CA LYS A 267 -33.49 1.43 -8.67
C LYS A 267 -33.68 0.26 -7.74
N ILE A 268 -33.62 0.55 -6.44
CA ILE A 268 -33.88 -0.41 -5.39
C ILE A 268 -35.27 -1.04 -5.54
N VAL A 269 -35.36 -2.33 -5.25
CA VAL A 269 -36.65 -3.05 -5.25
C VAL A 269 -37.56 -2.48 -4.16
N LYS A 270 -38.83 -2.27 -4.50
CA LYS A 270 -39.89 -1.80 -3.60
C LYS A 270 -41.05 -2.80 -3.61
N PRO A 271 -41.83 -2.94 -2.51
CA PRO A 271 -41.80 -2.12 -1.29
C PRO A 271 -40.73 -2.51 -0.27
N TYR A 272 -40.00 -3.62 -0.47
CA TYR A 272 -39.00 -4.13 0.48
C TYR A 272 -37.65 -4.34 -0.20
N CYS A 273 -36.58 -3.94 0.46
CA CYS A 273 -35.21 -4.10 -0.03
C CYS A 273 -34.46 -5.27 0.62
N VAL A 274 -34.95 -5.80 1.74
CA VAL A 274 -34.43 -7.00 2.39
C VAL A 274 -35.60 -7.91 2.74
N THR A 275 -35.48 -9.20 2.42
CA THR A 275 -36.45 -10.24 2.77
C THR A 275 -35.72 -11.43 3.37
N ILE A 276 -36.09 -11.80 4.60
CA ILE A 276 -35.54 -12.94 5.33
C ILE A 276 -36.65 -13.99 5.42
N GLN A 277 -36.43 -15.16 4.83
CA GLN A 277 -37.42 -16.23 4.78
C GLN A 277 -36.98 -17.42 5.62
N GLY A 278 -37.85 -17.85 6.51
CA GLY A 278 -37.69 -19.07 7.29
C GLY A 278 -38.88 -20.02 7.13
N GLU A 279 -38.87 -21.12 7.87
CA GLU A 279 -39.90 -22.16 7.82
C GLU A 279 -41.28 -21.70 8.27
N LYS A 280 -41.35 -20.67 9.12
CA LYS A 280 -42.61 -20.21 9.74
C LYS A 280 -43.17 -18.93 9.13
N GLY A 281 -42.44 -18.32 8.20
CA GLY A 281 -42.82 -17.03 7.62
C GLY A 281 -41.66 -16.26 7.06
N GLU A 282 -41.87 -14.96 6.87
CA GLU A 282 -40.85 -14.04 6.38
C GLU A 282 -40.86 -12.69 7.11
N LEU A 283 -39.70 -12.04 7.12
CA LEU A 283 -39.49 -10.69 7.61
C LEU A 283 -38.99 -9.81 6.47
N GLN A 284 -39.66 -8.68 6.25
CA GLN A 284 -39.42 -7.78 5.12
C GLN A 284 -39.08 -6.37 5.60
N VAL A 285 -37.91 -5.85 5.22
CA VAL A 285 -37.41 -4.54 5.65
C VAL A 285 -37.66 -3.50 4.56
N ALA A 286 -38.19 -2.35 4.96
CA ALA A 286 -38.46 -1.23 4.05
C ALA A 286 -37.16 -0.54 3.57
N PRO A 287 -37.14 -0.02 2.34
CA PRO A 287 -36.04 0.82 1.85
C PRO A 287 -35.77 2.04 2.72
N ALA A 288 -34.52 2.46 2.91
CA ALA A 288 -33.29 1.92 2.33
C ALA A 288 -32.53 1.02 3.34
N PRO A 289 -31.83 -0.04 2.87
CA PRO A 289 -31.24 -1.06 3.74
C PRO A 289 -30.12 -0.54 4.65
N TYR A 290 -29.55 0.63 4.33
CA TYR A 290 -28.53 1.27 5.15
C TYR A 290 -29.08 2.04 6.35
N ARG A 291 -30.35 2.49 6.28
CA ARG A 291 -31.04 3.26 7.31
C ARG A 291 -32.54 2.95 7.28
N PRO A 292 -32.97 1.73 7.60
CA PRO A 292 -34.38 1.38 7.57
C PRO A 292 -35.11 1.88 8.83
N GLU A 293 -36.37 2.28 8.66
CA GLU A 293 -37.24 2.75 9.76
C GLU A 293 -38.41 1.80 10.02
N GLN A 294 -38.62 0.78 9.17
CA GLN A 294 -39.76 -0.11 9.28
C GLN A 294 -39.41 -1.53 8.79
N PHE A 295 -39.99 -2.53 9.44
CA PHE A 295 -40.10 -3.88 8.87
C PHE A 295 -41.48 -4.49 9.12
N VAL A 296 -41.84 -5.48 8.30
CA VAL A 296 -43.07 -6.27 8.42
C VAL A 296 -42.70 -7.72 8.71
N LEU A 297 -43.33 -8.31 9.72
CA LEU A 297 -43.23 -9.74 10.06
C LEU A 297 -44.51 -10.44 9.65
N SER A 298 -44.40 -11.40 8.73
CA SER A 298 -45.51 -12.18 8.18
C SER A 298 -45.31 -13.66 8.50
N LEU A 299 -45.92 -14.12 9.59
CA LEU A 299 -45.93 -15.55 9.95
C LEU A 299 -47.11 -16.24 9.25
N TYR A 300 -46.95 -17.49 8.83
CA TYR A 300 -47.98 -18.16 8.00
C TYR A 300 -49.33 -18.35 8.70
N ASP A 301 -49.32 -18.43 10.04
CA ASP A 301 -50.52 -18.66 10.86
C ASP A 301 -51.03 -17.39 11.56
N GLN A 302 -50.48 -16.20 11.25
CA GLN A 302 -50.83 -14.95 11.91
C GLN A 302 -50.97 -13.80 10.92
N GLU A 303 -51.78 -12.80 11.27
CA GLU A 303 -51.82 -11.54 10.52
C GLU A 303 -50.44 -10.84 10.56
N PRO A 304 -50.00 -10.25 9.42
CA PRO A 304 -48.74 -9.51 9.37
C PRO A 304 -48.68 -8.38 10.39
N LYS A 305 -47.53 -8.21 11.03
CA LYS A 305 -47.27 -7.14 12.01
C LYS A 305 -46.21 -6.18 11.47
N THR A 306 -46.51 -4.90 11.50
CA THR A 306 -45.59 -3.83 11.12
C THR A 306 -44.93 -3.24 12.37
N PHE A 307 -43.62 -3.01 12.29
CA PHE A 307 -42.82 -2.43 13.36
C PHE A 307 -42.15 -1.16 12.85
N ASP A 308 -42.37 -0.05 13.54
CA ASP A 308 -41.87 1.29 13.18
C ASP A 308 -40.84 1.80 14.18
N PHE A 309 -39.76 2.37 13.66
CA PHE A 309 -38.62 2.89 14.43
C PHE A 309 -38.31 4.31 14.00
N LYS A 310 -38.28 5.23 14.96
CA LYS A 310 -37.88 6.61 14.71
C LYS A 310 -36.36 6.75 14.83
N ILE A 311 -35.73 7.34 13.82
CA ILE A 311 -34.29 7.65 13.83
C ILE A 311 -34.13 9.17 13.95
N PRO A 312 -33.68 9.68 15.12
CA PRO A 312 -33.29 11.08 15.23
C PRO A 312 -32.03 11.35 14.40
N GLY A 313 -31.94 12.52 13.76
CA GLY A 313 -30.79 12.87 12.93
C GLY A 313 -30.53 11.85 11.81
N GLN A 314 -29.25 11.54 11.57
CA GLN A 314 -28.87 10.50 10.61
C GLN A 314 -28.80 9.10 11.27
N GLY A 315 -28.45 9.02 12.55
CA GLY A 315 -28.32 7.79 13.33
C GLY A 315 -26.89 7.26 13.48
N LEU A 316 -25.89 8.03 13.06
CA LEU A 316 -24.45 7.70 13.17
C LEU A 316 -23.96 7.75 14.62
N PHE A 317 -24.70 8.39 15.52
CA PHE A 317 -24.35 8.42 16.94
C PHE A 317 -24.43 7.05 17.61
N TRP A 318 -25.16 6.06 17.09
CA TRP A 318 -25.27 4.76 17.78
C TRP A 318 -24.00 3.93 17.66
N GLU A 319 -23.27 4.06 16.56
CA GLU A 319 -21.91 3.49 16.44
C GLU A 319 -20.89 4.31 17.22
N ALA A 320 -21.06 5.63 17.33
CA ALA A 320 -20.22 6.46 18.19
C ALA A 320 -20.42 6.12 19.68
N ASP A 321 -21.65 5.88 20.11
CA ASP A 321 -22.01 5.43 21.45
C ASP A 321 -21.37 4.06 21.74
N GLU A 322 -21.36 3.14 20.76
CA GLU A 322 -20.64 1.87 20.87
C GLU A 322 -19.15 2.10 21.10
N CYS A 323 -18.49 2.91 20.27
CA CYS A 323 -17.07 3.24 20.45
C CYS A 323 -16.79 3.76 21.86
N ALA A 324 -17.62 4.68 22.35
CA ALA A 324 -17.46 5.27 23.68
C ALA A 324 -17.60 4.23 24.80
N ARG A 325 -18.59 3.33 24.73
CA ARG A 325 -18.76 2.27 25.73
C ARG A 325 -17.61 1.27 25.70
N GLN A 326 -17.21 0.81 24.52
CA GLN A 326 -16.14 -0.17 24.37
C GLN A 326 -14.79 0.40 24.85
N ILE A 327 -14.47 1.65 24.51
CA ILE A 327 -13.25 2.32 24.97
C ILE A 327 -13.29 2.56 26.49
N ARG A 328 -14.41 3.03 27.03
CA ARG A 328 -14.61 3.18 28.48
C ARG A 328 -14.34 1.87 29.22
N ASP A 329 -14.79 0.76 28.64
CA ASP A 329 -14.70 -0.58 29.25
C ASP A 329 -13.37 -1.29 28.90
N GLY A 330 -12.41 -0.60 28.29
CA GLY A 330 -11.06 -1.09 28.00
C GLY A 330 -10.99 -2.15 26.89
N LYS A 331 -12.00 -2.20 26.03
CA LYS A 331 -12.10 -3.16 24.92
C LYS A 331 -11.36 -2.64 23.69
N LEU A 332 -10.85 -3.57 22.88
CA LEU A 332 -10.05 -3.25 21.67
C LEU A 332 -10.84 -3.30 20.36
N GLN A 333 -12.10 -3.72 20.42
CA GLN A 333 -12.99 -3.85 19.27
C GLN A 333 -14.44 -3.89 19.78
N SER A 334 -15.42 -3.71 18.88
CA SER A 334 -16.82 -3.92 19.25
C SER A 334 -17.13 -5.39 19.47
N GLU A 335 -17.97 -5.67 20.47
CA GLU A 335 -18.49 -7.01 20.72
C GLU A 335 -19.59 -7.41 19.73
N ARG A 336 -20.22 -6.42 19.07
CA ARG A 336 -21.28 -6.66 18.07
C ARG A 336 -20.74 -6.97 16.69
N PHE A 337 -19.53 -6.48 16.38
CA PHE A 337 -18.86 -6.73 15.12
C PHE A 337 -17.35 -6.69 15.34
N SER A 338 -16.74 -7.87 15.38
CA SER A 338 -15.32 -8.01 15.67
C SER A 338 -14.47 -7.69 14.45
N LEU A 339 -13.18 -7.38 14.67
CA LEU A 339 -12.22 -7.19 13.58
C LEU A 339 -12.07 -8.45 12.72
N GLN A 340 -12.23 -9.63 13.32
CA GLN A 340 -12.23 -10.88 12.58
C GLN A 340 -13.44 -10.98 11.64
N ASP A 341 -14.61 -10.50 12.07
CA ASP A 341 -15.79 -10.44 11.21
C ASP A 341 -15.57 -9.47 10.04
N SER A 342 -14.98 -8.29 10.29
CA SER A 342 -14.57 -7.34 9.23
C SER A 342 -13.59 -7.97 8.22
N ILE A 343 -12.61 -8.75 8.69
CA ILE A 343 -11.66 -9.45 7.81
C ILE A 343 -12.41 -10.47 6.94
N VAL A 344 -13.26 -11.31 7.53
CA VAL A 344 -14.05 -12.31 6.77
C VAL A 344 -14.97 -11.63 5.76
N PHE A 345 -15.58 -10.51 6.14
CA PHE A 345 -16.40 -9.69 5.26
C PHE A 345 -15.60 -9.21 4.04
N MET A 346 -14.40 -8.68 4.27
CA MET A 346 -13.51 -8.24 3.19
C MET A 346 -13.01 -9.39 2.32
N GLU A 347 -12.71 -10.57 2.90
CA GLU A 347 -12.33 -11.75 2.12
C GLU A 347 -13.45 -12.22 1.19
N VAL A 348 -14.70 -12.08 1.62
CA VAL A 348 -15.87 -12.36 0.78
C VAL A 348 -15.97 -11.36 -0.36
N LEU A 349 -15.76 -10.06 -0.11
CA LEU A 349 -15.73 -9.04 -1.16
C LEU A 349 -14.54 -9.20 -2.13
N ASP A 350 -13.38 -9.63 -1.64
CA ASP A 350 -12.21 -9.98 -2.45
C ASP A 350 -12.54 -11.13 -3.41
N GLU A 351 -13.21 -12.17 -2.91
CA GLU A 351 -13.64 -13.31 -3.73
C GLU A 351 -14.67 -12.90 -4.80
N VAL A 352 -15.64 -12.05 -4.48
CA VAL A 352 -16.60 -11.49 -5.45
C VAL A 352 -15.86 -10.77 -6.58
N ARG A 353 -14.91 -9.89 -6.22
CA ARG A 353 -14.11 -9.14 -7.19
C ARG A 353 -13.24 -10.05 -8.05
N ARG A 354 -12.60 -11.05 -7.45
CA ARG A 354 -11.82 -12.07 -8.15
C ARG A 354 -12.66 -12.77 -9.23
N GLN A 355 -13.88 -13.18 -8.90
CA GLN A 355 -14.81 -13.81 -9.87
C GLN A 355 -15.27 -12.85 -10.97
N GLY A 356 -15.43 -11.56 -10.67
CA GLY A 356 -15.71 -10.51 -11.67
C GLY A 356 -14.50 -10.09 -12.52
N GLY A 357 -13.35 -10.74 -12.37
CA GLY A 357 -12.12 -10.38 -13.06
C GLY A 357 -11.59 -9.00 -12.66
N PHE A 358 -11.93 -8.54 -11.45
CA PHE A 358 -11.23 -7.46 -10.76
C PHE A 358 -10.10 -8.12 -9.99
N HIS A 359 -8.96 -8.28 -10.66
CA HIS A 359 -7.71 -8.47 -9.95
C HIS A 359 -7.37 -7.15 -9.25
N SER A 360 -6.49 -7.15 -8.24
CA SER A 360 -5.95 -5.90 -7.69
C SER A 360 -5.37 -5.09 -8.87
N ALA A 361 -6.10 -4.09 -9.37
CA ALA A 361 -5.90 -3.55 -10.71
C ALA A 361 -5.38 -2.11 -10.65
N LYS A 362 -4.14 -1.95 -11.11
CA LYS A 362 -3.68 -0.99 -12.13
C LYS A 362 -4.48 0.31 -12.23
N SER A 363 -3.88 1.37 -11.69
CA SER A 363 -4.19 2.77 -11.94
C SER A 363 -4.07 3.12 -13.43
N THR A 364 -5.18 3.24 -14.15
CA THR A 364 -5.19 3.71 -15.54
C THR A 364 -5.68 5.16 -15.58
N VAL A 365 -4.75 6.11 -15.38
CA VAL A 365 -5.05 7.54 -15.55
C VAL A 365 -5.06 7.90 -17.04
N ARG A 366 -6.25 8.16 -17.60
CA ARG A 366 -6.41 8.92 -18.85
C ARG A 366 -6.55 10.40 -18.54
N LEU A 367 -5.55 11.20 -18.92
CA LEU A 367 -5.61 12.67 -18.90
C LEU A 367 -6.51 13.19 -20.03
N ILE A 368 -7.55 13.96 -19.67
CA ILE A 368 -8.26 14.88 -20.58
C ILE A 368 -7.44 16.19 -20.62
N PRO A 369 -7.16 16.78 -21.80
CA PRO A 369 -6.33 17.97 -21.88
C PRO A 369 -7.09 19.22 -21.42
N SER A 370 -6.65 19.82 -20.31
CA SER A 370 -7.03 21.17 -19.91
C SER A 370 -6.18 22.18 -20.68
N ALA A 371 -6.83 22.96 -21.54
CA ALA A 371 -6.24 24.13 -22.20
C ALA A 371 -5.92 25.22 -21.16
N ALA A 372 -4.68 25.26 -20.69
CA ALA A 372 -4.16 26.38 -19.91
C ALA A 372 -3.77 27.52 -20.85
N ARG A 373 -4.46 28.66 -20.69
CA ARG A 373 -4.06 29.94 -21.30
C ARG A 373 -2.83 30.47 -20.58
N ASN A 374 -1.86 30.88 -21.38
CA ASN A 374 -0.65 31.60 -21.00
C ASN A 374 -0.95 32.81 -20.09
N ILE A 375 -0.21 32.92 -18.99
CA ILE A 375 0.27 34.22 -18.49
C ILE A 375 1.73 34.02 -18.04
N HIS A 376 2.64 34.59 -18.82
CA HIS A 376 4.03 34.80 -18.43
C HIS A 376 4.11 35.79 -17.26
N SER A 377 4.86 35.44 -16.21
CA SER A 377 5.73 36.43 -15.58
C SER A 377 7.01 35.74 -15.11
N SER A 378 8.11 36.24 -15.67
CA SER A 378 9.48 35.86 -15.41
C SER A 378 9.95 36.46 -14.09
N ARG A 379 10.35 35.61 -13.15
CA ARG A 379 11.33 35.92 -12.11
C ARG A 379 11.90 34.60 -11.57
N TRP A 380 13.15 34.32 -11.94
CA TRP A 380 13.93 33.22 -11.38
C TRP A 380 14.12 33.48 -9.88
N ALA A 381 13.42 32.71 -9.05
CA ALA A 381 13.77 32.55 -7.65
C ALA A 381 14.85 31.45 -7.57
N LEU A 382 16.04 31.85 -7.11
CA LEU A 382 17.12 30.92 -6.77
C LEU A 382 16.61 29.93 -5.72
N LYS A 383 16.53 28.64 -6.06
CA LYS A 383 16.28 27.57 -5.10
C LYS A 383 17.46 27.51 -4.11
N PRO A 384 17.22 27.34 -2.79
CA PRO A 384 18.28 27.07 -1.84
C PRO A 384 18.95 25.74 -2.19
N ILE A 385 20.28 25.69 -2.14
CA ILE A 385 21.02 24.43 -2.21
C ILE A 385 20.78 23.70 -0.88
N THR A 386 19.93 22.68 -0.90
CA THR A 386 19.72 21.75 0.22
C THR A 386 20.60 20.52 0.03
N ASN A 387 21.37 20.09 1.04
CA ASN A 387 22.23 18.89 1.03
C ASN A 387 21.45 17.55 1.04
N SER A 388 20.19 17.54 0.62
CA SER A 388 19.36 16.33 0.61
C SER A 388 19.32 15.78 -0.81
N SER A 389 19.73 14.52 -0.99
CA SER A 389 19.56 13.80 -2.25
C SER A 389 18.11 13.33 -2.46
N ILE A 390 17.30 13.35 -1.40
CA ILE A 390 15.94 12.83 -1.38
C ILE A 390 14.97 13.79 -2.08
N ASN A 391 14.18 13.26 -3.02
CA ASN A 391 13.09 13.97 -3.68
C ASN A 391 11.72 13.62 -3.01
N PRO A 392 11.02 14.58 -2.39
CA PRO A 392 9.73 14.32 -1.74
C PRO A 392 8.61 13.85 -2.67
N ASP A 393 8.60 14.31 -3.94
CA ASP A 393 7.59 13.93 -4.92
C ASP A 393 7.76 12.46 -5.35
N GLU A 394 9.01 12.01 -5.48
CA GLU A 394 9.36 10.62 -5.77
C GLU A 394 8.99 9.71 -4.57
N ILE A 395 9.27 10.15 -3.33
CA ILE A 395 8.82 9.41 -2.13
C ILE A 395 7.29 9.26 -2.15
N ALA A 396 6.57 10.35 -2.39
CA ALA A 396 5.12 10.32 -2.41
C ALA A 396 4.60 9.39 -3.51
N HIS A 397 5.26 9.34 -4.67
CA HIS A 397 4.92 8.43 -5.76
C HIS A 397 5.08 6.95 -5.35
N PHE A 398 6.29 6.54 -4.92
CA PHE A 398 6.54 5.14 -4.53
C PHE A 398 5.77 4.72 -3.26
N SER A 399 5.53 5.66 -2.34
CA SER A 399 4.71 5.44 -1.15
C SER A 399 3.27 5.06 -1.49
N ARG A 400 2.66 5.71 -2.49
CA ARG A 400 1.31 5.36 -3.00
C ARG A 400 1.25 3.98 -3.63
N LEU A 401 2.34 3.57 -4.28
CA LEU A 401 2.45 2.27 -4.94
C LEU A 401 2.86 1.13 -4.01
N SER A 402 3.16 1.43 -2.74
CA SER A 402 3.79 0.50 -1.81
C SER A 402 3.05 -0.85 -1.65
N SER A 403 1.72 -0.85 -1.68
CA SER A 403 0.94 -2.09 -1.56
C SER A 403 1.07 -3.05 -2.76
N GLN A 404 1.62 -2.59 -3.89
CA GLN A 404 1.80 -3.37 -5.11
C GLN A 404 3.18 -4.05 -5.20
N TRP A 405 4.11 -3.78 -4.27
CA TRP A 405 5.51 -4.27 -4.33
C TRP A 405 5.65 -5.78 -4.51
N TRP A 406 4.77 -6.57 -3.91
CA TRP A 406 4.78 -8.04 -3.95
C TRP A 406 3.68 -8.63 -4.83
N ASP A 407 3.09 -7.83 -5.72
CA ASP A 407 2.20 -8.35 -6.76
C ASP A 407 3.04 -8.83 -7.97
N GLU A 408 3.17 -10.14 -8.09
CA GLU A 408 3.92 -10.80 -9.17
C GLU A 408 3.08 -11.02 -10.44
N SER A 409 1.80 -10.65 -10.42
CA SER A 409 0.88 -10.92 -11.54
C SER A 409 1.31 -10.20 -12.82
N ASP A 410 0.95 -10.78 -13.97
CA ASP A 410 1.41 -10.29 -15.25
C ASP A 410 1.00 -8.83 -15.52
N GLY A 411 2.03 -8.00 -15.64
CA GLY A 411 1.95 -6.57 -15.84
C GLY A 411 1.63 -5.75 -14.60
N ALA A 412 1.65 -6.32 -13.38
CA ALA A 412 1.68 -5.52 -12.16
C ALA A 412 2.90 -4.58 -12.15
N GLU A 413 2.80 -3.46 -11.42
CA GLU A 413 3.77 -2.35 -11.47
C GLU A 413 5.22 -2.81 -11.25
N PHE A 414 5.43 -3.72 -10.29
CA PHE A 414 6.75 -4.22 -9.94
C PHE A 414 7.06 -5.61 -10.52
N ALA A 415 6.18 -6.20 -11.35
CA ALA A 415 6.37 -7.54 -11.90
C ALA A 415 7.65 -7.67 -12.76
N LEU A 416 8.00 -6.61 -13.51
CA LEU A 416 9.27 -6.57 -14.25
C LEU A 416 10.47 -6.53 -13.31
N LEU A 417 10.34 -5.89 -12.15
CA LEU A 417 11.37 -5.81 -11.11
C LEU A 417 11.57 -7.18 -10.46
N HIS A 418 10.48 -7.90 -10.15
CA HIS A 418 10.50 -9.31 -9.73
C HIS A 418 11.27 -10.18 -10.70
N ARG A 419 10.98 -10.07 -11.99
CA ARG A 419 11.67 -10.82 -13.06
C ARG A 419 13.13 -10.40 -13.26
N MET A 420 13.49 -9.19 -12.90
CA MET A 420 14.85 -8.68 -12.99
C MET A 420 15.72 -9.11 -11.81
N ASN A 421 15.11 -9.35 -10.65
CA ASN A 421 15.81 -9.69 -9.42
C ASN A 421 16.75 -10.91 -9.56
N PRO A 422 16.36 -12.03 -10.21
CA PRO A 422 17.26 -13.15 -10.45
C PRO A 422 18.55 -12.77 -11.18
N VAL A 423 18.48 -11.89 -12.19
CA VAL A 423 19.66 -11.44 -12.95
C VAL A 423 20.56 -10.53 -12.13
N ARG A 424 19.98 -9.65 -11.31
CA ARG A 424 20.74 -8.80 -10.38
C ARG A 424 21.53 -9.66 -9.40
N VAL A 425 20.87 -10.64 -8.80
CA VAL A 425 21.48 -11.58 -7.85
C VAL A 425 22.55 -12.43 -8.54
N GLN A 426 22.27 -12.97 -9.74
CA GLN A 426 23.26 -13.71 -10.53
C GLN A 426 24.53 -12.88 -10.72
N TRP A 427 24.40 -11.63 -11.15
CA TRP A 427 25.54 -10.77 -11.43
C TRP A 427 26.31 -10.36 -10.17
N ILE A 428 25.62 -10.08 -9.05
CA ILE A 428 26.27 -9.85 -7.74
C ILE A 428 27.15 -11.06 -7.37
N LEU A 429 26.59 -12.27 -7.45
CA LEU A 429 27.31 -13.50 -7.10
C LEU A 429 28.50 -13.76 -8.03
N GLU A 430 28.32 -13.61 -9.35
CA GLU A 430 29.41 -13.75 -10.34
C GLU A 430 30.56 -12.77 -10.04
N LYS A 431 30.23 -11.52 -9.72
CA LYS A 431 31.22 -10.47 -9.46
C LYS A 431 31.99 -10.66 -8.16
N LEU A 432 31.30 -11.05 -7.08
CA LEU A 432 31.93 -11.34 -5.81
C LEU A 432 32.87 -12.55 -5.92
N GLU A 433 32.47 -13.59 -6.65
CA GLU A 433 33.32 -14.76 -6.87
C GLU A 433 34.53 -14.45 -7.77
N GLU A 434 34.37 -13.60 -8.79
CA GLU A 434 35.50 -13.12 -9.59
C GLU A 434 36.49 -12.32 -8.75
N ALA A 435 36.02 -11.40 -7.90
CA ALA A 435 36.87 -10.61 -7.03
C ALA A 435 37.61 -11.48 -5.99
N ARG A 436 36.91 -12.46 -5.39
CA ARG A 436 37.51 -13.42 -4.45
C ARG A 436 38.63 -14.25 -5.07
N LYS A 437 38.46 -14.67 -6.33
CA LYS A 437 39.50 -15.40 -7.08
C LYS A 437 40.70 -14.54 -7.44
N ASP A 438 40.48 -13.25 -7.63
CA ASP A 438 41.55 -12.30 -7.91
C ASP A 438 42.39 -12.06 -6.65
N ASP A 439 41.74 -11.80 -5.51
CA ASP A 439 42.41 -11.64 -4.21
C ASP A 439 43.25 -12.87 -3.84
N ALA A 440 42.73 -14.08 -4.13
CA ALA A 440 43.44 -15.33 -3.86
C ALA A 440 44.69 -15.56 -4.73
N LYS A 441 44.87 -14.81 -5.83
CA LYS A 441 46.09 -14.88 -6.67
C LYS A 441 47.20 -13.97 -6.14
N ASP A 442 46.86 -12.90 -5.44
CA ASP A 442 47.81 -11.92 -4.92
C ASP A 442 48.42 -12.35 -3.57
N GLU A 443 47.77 -13.26 -2.83
CA GLU A 443 48.39 -13.94 -1.70
C GLU A 443 49.49 -14.91 -2.19
N TRP A 444 50.75 -14.62 -1.88
CA TRP A 444 51.89 -15.51 -2.11
C TRP A 444 51.65 -16.85 -1.41
N THR A 445 51.07 -17.80 -2.12
CA THR A 445 50.84 -19.15 -1.62
C THR A 445 52.15 -19.94 -1.76
N ASP A 446 52.69 -20.40 -0.62
CA ASP A 446 53.73 -21.42 -0.62
C ASP A 446 53.26 -22.61 -1.47
N TRP A 447 53.97 -22.94 -2.54
CA TRP A 447 53.62 -24.04 -3.45
C TRP A 447 53.49 -25.40 -2.72
N ARG A 448 54.02 -25.51 -1.49
CA ARG A 448 53.89 -26.69 -0.61
C ARG A 448 52.63 -26.71 0.25
N SER A 449 51.83 -25.65 0.26
CA SER A 449 50.56 -25.58 0.97
C SER A 449 49.59 -24.67 0.21
N PRO A 450 48.86 -25.19 -0.80
CA PRO A 450 47.80 -24.41 -1.42
C PRO A 450 46.77 -24.07 -0.34
N ALA A 451 46.63 -22.78 -0.03
CA ALA A 451 45.52 -22.29 0.77
C ALA A 451 44.23 -22.74 0.04
N LYS A 452 43.55 -23.75 0.60
CA LYS A 452 42.26 -24.21 0.07
C LYS A 452 41.26 -23.11 0.37
N VAL A 453 41.12 -22.13 -0.52
CA VAL A 453 40.01 -21.18 -0.40
C VAL A 453 38.73 -21.98 -0.65
N GLN A 454 38.05 -22.32 0.44
CA GLN A 454 36.91 -23.21 0.42
C GLN A 454 35.80 -22.56 -0.41
N ALA A 455 35.28 -23.32 -1.39
CA ALA A 455 34.21 -22.81 -2.24
C ALA A 455 32.96 -22.49 -1.38
N PRO A 456 32.22 -21.41 -1.69
CA PRO A 456 31.01 -21.09 -0.96
C PRO A 456 30.01 -22.25 -1.02
N LYS A 457 29.25 -22.44 0.06
CA LYS A 457 28.16 -23.42 0.07
C LYS A 457 27.06 -22.97 -0.89
N VAL A 458 26.53 -23.89 -1.69
CA VAL A 458 25.39 -23.61 -2.58
C VAL A 458 24.18 -23.19 -1.74
N GLY A 459 23.57 -22.06 -2.07
CA GLY A 459 22.45 -21.47 -1.33
C GLY A 459 22.87 -20.57 -0.16
N ARG A 460 24.17 -20.51 0.18
CA ARG A 460 24.73 -19.68 1.27
C ARG A 460 25.98 -18.93 0.79
N GLN A 461 25.97 -18.45 -0.45
CA GLN A 461 27.14 -17.85 -1.10
C GLN A 461 27.60 -16.52 -0.48
N LEU A 462 26.73 -15.84 0.29
CA LEU A 462 27.03 -14.58 0.97
C LEU A 462 27.24 -14.77 2.49
N GLU A 463 27.41 -16.00 2.94
CA GLU A 463 27.58 -16.34 4.35
C GLU A 463 28.71 -15.52 5.00
N GLY A 464 28.35 -14.75 6.03
CA GLY A 464 29.28 -13.91 6.79
C GLY A 464 29.44 -12.47 6.28
N MET A 465 28.95 -12.14 5.09
CA MET A 465 29.04 -10.79 4.53
C MET A 465 27.98 -9.86 5.13
N SER A 466 28.35 -8.60 5.38
CA SER A 466 27.42 -7.50 5.67
C SER A 466 27.00 -6.81 4.38
N VAL A 467 25.70 -6.72 4.15
CA VAL A 467 25.10 -6.17 2.94
C VAL A 467 24.15 -5.03 3.30
N LEU A 468 24.28 -3.90 2.62
CA LEU A 468 23.33 -2.79 2.68
C LEU A 468 22.58 -2.68 1.36
N ASP A 469 21.25 -2.64 1.40
CA ASP A 469 20.38 -2.39 0.25
C ASP A 469 19.75 -1.00 0.40
N VAL A 470 20.27 -0.02 -0.34
CA VAL A 470 19.84 1.38 -0.30
C VAL A 470 18.70 1.59 -1.28
N GLY A 471 17.58 2.15 -0.82
CA GLY A 471 16.34 2.24 -1.61
C GLY A 471 15.72 0.85 -1.80
N CYS A 472 15.64 0.07 -0.72
CA CYS A 472 15.23 -1.34 -0.78
C CYS A 472 13.78 -1.54 -1.23
N GLY A 473 12.96 -0.47 -1.25
CA GLY A 473 11.56 -0.55 -1.63
C GLY A 473 10.79 -1.54 -0.75
N GLY A 474 10.05 -2.44 -1.40
CA GLY A 474 9.33 -3.53 -0.73
C GLY A 474 10.20 -4.69 -0.25
N GLY A 475 11.53 -4.61 -0.36
CA GLY A 475 12.43 -5.61 0.23
C GLY A 475 12.86 -6.77 -0.67
N LEU A 476 12.48 -6.74 -1.95
CA LEU A 476 12.68 -7.82 -2.92
C LEU A 476 14.13 -8.35 -3.00
N LEU A 477 15.09 -7.43 -3.17
CA LEU A 477 16.52 -7.79 -3.23
C LEU A 477 17.04 -8.13 -1.82
N SER A 478 16.69 -7.32 -0.82
CA SER A 478 17.12 -7.50 0.58
C SER A 478 16.84 -8.90 1.12
N GLU A 479 15.60 -9.42 0.93
CA GLU A 479 15.23 -10.76 1.37
C GLU A 479 16.06 -11.83 0.67
N THR A 480 16.27 -11.69 -0.65
CA THR A 480 17.03 -12.67 -1.44
C THR A 480 18.49 -12.72 -0.99
N LEU A 481 19.13 -11.55 -0.77
CA LEU A 481 20.50 -11.48 -0.30
C LEU A 481 20.65 -12.07 1.12
N SER A 482 19.66 -11.85 2.00
CA SER A 482 19.66 -12.42 3.34
C SER A 482 19.53 -13.95 3.32
N ARG A 483 18.63 -14.51 2.48
CA ARG A 483 18.49 -15.97 2.28
C ARG A 483 19.77 -16.63 1.75
N LEU A 484 20.58 -15.88 0.99
CA LEU A 484 21.91 -16.32 0.54
C LEU A 484 22.98 -16.28 1.63
N GLY A 485 22.62 -15.98 2.89
CA GLY A 485 23.49 -16.01 4.06
C GLY A 485 24.09 -14.67 4.47
N ALA A 486 23.73 -13.58 3.79
CA ALA A 486 24.18 -12.25 4.17
C ALA A 486 23.50 -11.75 5.45
N ARG A 487 24.20 -10.91 6.21
CA ARG A 487 23.57 -10.03 7.19
C ARG A 487 23.13 -8.76 6.47
N THR A 488 21.85 -8.71 6.12
CA THR A 488 21.31 -7.67 5.25
C THR A 488 20.60 -6.58 6.04
N THR A 489 20.92 -5.33 5.74
CA THR A 489 20.17 -4.16 6.18
C THR A 489 19.53 -3.50 4.97
N GLY A 490 18.21 -3.41 4.92
CA GLY A 490 17.47 -2.68 3.89
C GLY A 490 17.04 -1.30 4.40
N ILE A 491 17.29 -0.25 3.62
CA ILE A 491 16.87 1.11 3.96
C ILE A 491 16.09 1.77 2.83
N ASP A 492 15.11 2.59 3.18
CA ASP A 492 14.30 3.34 2.23
C ASP A 492 13.82 4.64 2.88
N ALA A 493 13.69 5.69 2.07
CA ALA A 493 13.23 7.00 2.52
C ALA A 493 11.70 7.04 2.73
N SER A 494 10.95 6.08 2.16
CA SER A 494 9.52 5.90 2.36
C SER A 494 9.24 4.94 3.52
N GLN A 495 8.58 5.45 4.57
CA GLN A 495 8.11 4.65 5.70
C GLN A 495 7.16 3.53 5.23
N ASN A 496 6.30 3.81 4.24
CA ASN A 496 5.35 2.83 3.71
C ASN A 496 6.06 1.67 3.00
N ASN A 497 7.14 1.93 2.26
CA ASN A 497 7.93 0.87 1.63
C ASN A 497 8.58 -0.03 2.68
N ILE A 498 9.23 0.56 3.69
CA ILE A 498 9.81 -0.18 4.82
C ILE A 498 8.76 -1.01 5.54
N HIS A 499 7.56 -0.47 5.71
CA HIS A 499 6.46 -1.16 6.36
C HIS A 499 6.03 -2.40 5.56
N ILE A 500 5.84 -2.27 4.24
CA ILE A 500 5.50 -3.40 3.37
C ILE A 500 6.62 -4.44 3.33
N ALA A 501 7.88 -4.01 3.27
CA ALA A 501 9.03 -4.90 3.31
C ALA A 501 9.11 -5.69 4.63
N THR A 502 8.91 -5.00 5.76
CA THR A 502 8.89 -5.61 7.09
C THR A 502 7.73 -6.58 7.24
N LEU A 503 6.55 -6.22 6.72
CA LEU A 503 5.36 -7.07 6.74
C LEU A 503 5.61 -8.36 5.97
N HIS A 504 6.09 -8.26 4.73
CA HIS A 504 6.36 -9.43 3.89
C HIS A 504 7.42 -10.34 4.51
N ALA A 505 8.54 -9.77 4.98
CA ALA A 505 9.57 -10.54 5.68
C ALA A 505 9.04 -11.24 6.95
N SER A 506 8.05 -10.67 7.64
CA SER A 506 7.44 -11.30 8.83
C SER A 506 6.59 -12.54 8.51
N GLU A 507 6.18 -12.73 7.25
CA GLU A 507 5.44 -13.90 6.78
C GLU A 507 6.36 -15.08 6.45
N ASP A 508 7.66 -14.81 6.23
CA ASP A 508 8.64 -15.85 5.97
C ASP A 508 9.21 -16.45 7.25
N PRO A 509 9.00 -17.76 7.50
CA PRO A 509 9.49 -18.43 8.70
C PRO A 509 11.01 -18.33 8.88
N SER A 510 11.79 -18.19 7.80
CA SER A 510 13.25 -18.14 7.85
C SER A 510 13.80 -16.88 8.52
N PHE A 511 13.06 -15.76 8.47
CA PHE A 511 13.40 -14.53 9.18
C PHE A 511 12.88 -14.53 10.62
N VAL A 512 11.73 -15.17 10.87
CA VAL A 512 11.13 -15.27 12.22
C VAL A 512 11.93 -16.21 13.13
N SER A 513 12.46 -17.31 12.58
CA SER A 513 13.30 -18.28 13.32
C SER A 513 14.69 -17.75 13.65
N GLY A 514 15.11 -16.65 13.03
CA GLY A 514 16.46 -16.11 13.11
C GLY A 514 17.50 -16.87 12.27
N GLU A 515 17.07 -17.77 11.38
CA GLU A 515 17.97 -18.49 10.46
C GLU A 515 18.67 -17.52 9.47
N ASN A 516 17.91 -16.54 8.97
CA ASN A 516 18.41 -15.47 8.11
C ASN A 516 18.36 -14.12 8.82
N HIS A 517 19.35 -13.27 8.56
CA HIS A 517 19.52 -11.99 9.26
C HIS A 517 19.13 -10.84 8.34
N LEU A 518 17.99 -10.23 8.63
CA LEU A 518 17.42 -9.13 7.86
C LEU A 518 16.86 -8.06 8.80
N GLU A 519 17.23 -6.80 8.56
CA GLU A 519 16.72 -5.65 9.29
C GLU A 519 16.32 -4.55 8.30
N TYR A 520 15.13 -3.97 8.47
CA TYR A 520 14.67 -2.82 7.70
C TYR A 520 14.66 -1.56 8.54
N LYS A 521 15.12 -0.44 7.97
CA LYS A 521 15.14 0.87 8.63
C LYS A 521 14.59 1.96 7.74
N HIS A 522 13.66 2.75 8.27
CA HIS A 522 13.26 4.01 7.66
C HIS A 522 14.34 5.05 7.90
N THR A 523 15.20 5.23 6.91
CA THR A 523 16.34 6.14 6.94
C THR A 523 16.88 6.30 5.52
N SER A 524 17.72 7.31 5.32
CA SER A 524 18.45 7.50 4.06
C SER A 524 19.92 7.10 4.19
N ALA A 525 20.62 6.99 3.06
CA ALA A 525 22.05 6.74 3.03
C ALA A 525 22.84 7.87 3.75
N GLU A 526 22.45 9.13 3.53
CA GLU A 526 22.99 10.33 4.18
C GLU A 526 22.93 10.20 5.71
N ALA A 527 21.79 9.75 6.23
CA ALA A 527 21.54 9.67 7.66
C ALA A 527 22.29 8.51 8.34
N LEU A 528 22.65 7.46 7.59
CA LEU A 528 23.48 6.36 8.08
C LEU A 528 24.97 6.72 8.16
N VAL A 529 25.45 7.64 7.30
CA VAL A 529 26.85 8.06 7.30
C VAL A 529 27.21 8.63 8.68
N GLY A 530 28.17 7.99 9.36
CA GLY A 530 28.66 8.39 10.67
C GLY A 530 27.88 7.83 11.87
N LYS A 531 26.80 7.07 11.65
CA LYS A 531 26.04 6.38 12.71
C LYS A 531 26.20 4.86 12.71
N GLU A 532 26.49 4.24 11.57
CA GLU A 532 26.63 2.78 11.43
C GLU A 532 28.00 2.33 10.88
N ALA A 533 28.29 1.03 11.06
CA ALA A 533 29.48 0.37 10.54
C ALA A 533 29.41 0.23 9.02
N GLN A 534 30.55 0.36 8.34
CA GLN A 534 30.66 0.12 6.90
C GLN A 534 30.29 -1.33 6.54
N PHE A 535 29.84 -1.56 5.30
CA PHE A 535 29.34 -2.83 4.77
C PHE A 535 30.32 -3.44 3.76
N ASP A 536 30.37 -4.77 3.67
CA ASP A 536 31.18 -5.49 2.67
C ASP A 536 30.61 -5.28 1.25
N VAL A 537 29.28 -5.21 1.15
CA VAL A 537 28.55 -4.96 -0.09
C VAL A 537 27.50 -3.87 0.14
N VAL A 538 27.45 -2.89 -0.75
CA VAL A 538 26.37 -1.89 -0.82
C VAL A 538 25.69 -2.03 -2.18
N CYS A 539 24.36 -2.12 -2.18
CA CYS A 539 23.52 -2.16 -3.37
C CYS A 539 22.67 -0.89 -3.45
N ALA A 540 22.50 -0.34 -4.65
CA ALA A 540 21.55 0.73 -4.95
C ALA A 540 20.97 0.49 -6.35
N MET A 541 19.85 -0.23 -6.42
CA MET A 541 19.28 -0.73 -7.67
C MET A 541 18.04 0.09 -8.08
N GLU A 542 18.10 0.82 -9.20
CA GLU A 542 17.06 1.75 -9.69
C GLU A 542 16.73 2.85 -8.67
N VAL A 543 17.77 3.48 -8.11
CA VAL A 543 17.61 4.56 -7.12
C VAL A 543 18.19 5.87 -7.63
N VAL A 544 19.30 5.82 -8.37
CA VAL A 544 20.09 7.02 -8.72
C VAL A 544 19.36 7.94 -9.70
N GLU A 545 18.44 7.40 -10.49
CA GLU A 545 17.56 8.14 -11.40
C GLU A 545 16.38 8.82 -10.69
N HIS A 546 16.14 8.49 -9.41
CA HIS A 546 15.04 9.06 -8.60
C HIS A 546 15.52 10.07 -7.54
N VAL A 547 16.82 10.33 -7.45
CA VAL A 547 17.38 11.31 -6.50
C VAL A 547 17.59 12.68 -7.14
N ASP A 548 17.51 13.75 -6.34
CA ASP A 548 17.74 15.14 -6.79
C ASP A 548 19.23 15.48 -6.90
N ASN A 549 20.08 14.84 -6.09
CA ASN A 549 21.54 15.06 -6.09
C ASN A 549 22.31 13.74 -6.19
N PRO A 550 22.47 13.16 -7.41
CA PRO A 550 23.11 11.86 -7.60
C PRO A 550 24.58 11.84 -7.17
N ALA A 551 25.31 12.96 -7.30
CA ALA A 551 26.70 13.03 -6.89
C ALA A 551 26.87 12.90 -5.36
N GLU A 552 26.02 13.57 -4.59
CA GLU A 552 26.04 13.46 -3.12
C GLU A 552 25.59 12.08 -2.66
N PHE A 553 24.52 11.54 -3.26
CA PHE A 553 24.06 10.17 -3.03
C PHE A 553 25.18 9.14 -3.23
N LEU A 554 25.89 9.21 -4.37
CA LEU A 554 27.01 8.31 -4.66
C LEU A 554 28.16 8.44 -3.65
N ARG A 555 28.48 9.65 -3.18
CA ARG A 555 29.47 9.86 -2.10
C ARG A 555 29.05 9.20 -0.81
N ASN A 556 27.77 9.28 -0.44
CA ASN A 556 27.25 8.66 0.78
C ASN A 556 27.28 7.14 0.68
N CYS A 557 26.83 6.55 -0.43
CA CYS A 557 26.99 5.13 -0.70
C CYS A 557 28.46 4.70 -0.61
N GLY A 558 29.38 5.48 -1.20
CA GLY A 558 30.81 5.19 -1.14
C GLY A 558 31.43 5.24 0.28
N LYS A 559 30.91 6.11 1.15
CA LYS A 559 31.34 6.17 2.57
C LYS A 559 30.90 4.94 3.36
N LEU A 560 29.76 4.34 2.98
CA LEU A 560 29.19 3.16 3.63
C LEU A 560 29.87 1.85 3.20
N VAL A 561 30.64 1.82 2.11
CA VAL A 561 31.41 0.64 1.68
C VAL A 561 32.73 0.51 2.45
N LYS A 562 33.07 -0.69 2.94
CA LYS A 562 34.39 -0.99 3.57
C LYS A 562 35.53 -0.91 2.56
N PRO A 563 36.78 -0.61 2.99
CA PRO A 563 37.95 -0.82 2.13
C PRO A 563 37.99 -2.25 1.59
N GLY A 564 38.22 -2.42 0.28
CA GLY A 564 38.15 -3.71 -0.40
C GLY A 564 36.74 -4.20 -0.77
N GLY A 565 35.70 -3.56 -0.23
CA GLY A 565 34.30 -3.90 -0.44
C GLY A 565 33.75 -3.46 -1.81
N HIS A 566 32.47 -3.73 -2.02
CA HIS A 566 31.83 -3.67 -3.34
C HIS A 566 30.61 -2.75 -3.33
N LEU A 567 30.47 -1.92 -4.37
CA LEU A 567 29.26 -1.17 -4.66
C LEU A 567 28.63 -1.70 -5.95
N PHE A 568 27.37 -2.10 -5.87
CA PHE A 568 26.56 -2.55 -6.98
C PHE A 568 25.41 -1.57 -7.23
N MET A 569 25.18 -1.25 -8.50
CA MET A 569 24.11 -0.37 -8.92
C MET A 569 23.40 -0.92 -10.15
N SER A 570 22.13 -0.55 -10.31
CA SER A 570 21.40 -0.66 -11.57
C SER A 570 20.75 0.67 -11.90
N THR A 571 20.75 1.03 -13.17
CA THR A 571 20.05 2.21 -13.69
C THR A 571 19.91 2.12 -15.21
N ILE A 572 19.29 3.14 -15.79
CA ILE A 572 19.02 3.25 -17.22
C ILE A 572 19.93 4.30 -17.86
N SER A 573 20.50 3.97 -19.03
CA SER A 573 21.33 4.90 -19.83
C SER A 573 20.50 5.99 -20.51
N ARG A 574 21.02 7.21 -20.62
CA ARG A 574 20.34 8.35 -21.26
C ARG A 574 20.50 8.33 -22.78
N THR A 575 19.83 7.39 -23.44
CA THR A 575 19.93 7.16 -24.90
C THR A 575 18.56 7.26 -25.58
N PRO A 576 18.48 7.44 -26.92
CA PRO A 576 17.20 7.36 -27.63
C PRO A 576 16.51 5.98 -27.50
N ILE A 577 17.31 4.90 -27.43
CA ILE A 577 16.81 3.53 -27.28
C ILE A 577 16.13 3.36 -25.92
N SER A 578 16.75 3.84 -24.84
CA SER A 578 16.16 3.80 -23.50
C SER A 578 14.84 4.56 -23.45
N TYR A 579 14.76 5.77 -24.01
CA TYR A 579 13.52 6.56 -24.08
C TYR A 579 12.42 5.79 -24.82
N PHE A 580 12.76 5.19 -25.96
CA PHE A 580 11.84 4.38 -26.74
C PHE A 580 11.31 3.18 -25.93
N LEU A 581 12.19 2.44 -25.26
CA LEU A 581 11.79 1.20 -24.55
C LEU A 581 11.09 1.47 -23.22
N THR A 582 11.58 2.41 -22.42
CA THR A 582 11.12 2.64 -21.04
C THR A 582 9.95 3.62 -20.99
N VAL A 583 10.10 4.80 -21.58
CA VAL A 583 9.07 5.85 -21.54
C VAL A 583 8.01 5.65 -22.63
N LEU A 584 8.40 5.35 -23.87
CA LEU A 584 7.41 5.22 -24.95
C LEU A 584 6.72 3.85 -24.95
N MET A 585 7.48 2.75 -24.98
CA MET A 585 6.92 1.40 -25.06
C MET A 585 6.38 0.92 -23.71
N ALA A 586 7.19 0.87 -22.65
CA ALA A 586 6.77 0.31 -21.37
C ALA A 586 5.73 1.18 -20.64
N GLU A 587 5.94 2.50 -20.52
CA GLU A 587 4.96 3.38 -19.85
C GLU A 587 3.79 3.81 -20.75
N ARG A 588 4.06 4.34 -21.95
CA ARG A 588 3.00 5.02 -22.73
C ARG A 588 2.14 4.08 -23.57
N ILE A 589 2.71 3.00 -24.10
CA ILE A 589 2.03 2.08 -25.04
C ILE A 589 1.55 0.80 -24.34
N LEU A 590 2.44 0.09 -23.64
CA LEU A 590 2.15 -1.22 -23.06
C LEU A 590 1.60 -1.13 -21.63
N GLY A 591 1.79 -0.01 -20.94
CA GLY A 591 1.31 0.19 -19.56
C GLY A 591 1.86 -0.85 -18.59
N LEU A 592 3.13 -1.22 -18.75
CA LEU A 592 3.83 -2.16 -17.87
C LEU A 592 4.31 -1.50 -16.58
N VAL A 593 4.41 -0.16 -16.57
CA VAL A 593 4.88 0.69 -15.47
C VAL A 593 4.06 1.99 -15.51
N GLU A 594 3.78 2.62 -14.36
CA GLU A 594 2.98 3.83 -14.25
C GLU A 594 3.64 5.01 -15.00
N ARG A 595 2.81 5.90 -15.57
CA ARG A 595 3.32 7.05 -16.33
C ARG A 595 4.01 8.03 -15.41
N GLY A 596 5.23 8.41 -15.79
CA GLY A 596 6.04 9.33 -14.99
C GLY A 596 6.93 8.63 -13.98
N THR A 597 6.90 7.30 -13.90
CA THR A 597 7.89 6.51 -13.16
C THR A 597 9.30 6.83 -13.68
N HIS A 598 9.49 6.95 -15.00
CA HIS A 598 10.78 7.34 -15.53
C HIS A 598 10.81 8.72 -16.18
N THR A 599 11.81 9.51 -15.79
CA THR A 599 12.14 10.78 -16.43
C THR A 599 13.47 10.65 -17.15
N HIS A 600 13.45 10.58 -18.50
CA HIS A 600 14.64 10.34 -19.32
C HIS A 600 15.81 11.28 -19.04
N SER A 601 15.57 12.55 -18.69
CA SER A 601 16.64 13.49 -18.35
C SER A 601 17.39 13.13 -17.06
N LYS A 602 16.80 12.32 -16.17
CA LYS A 602 17.42 11.84 -14.93
C LYS A 602 18.27 10.57 -15.10
N TYR A 603 18.16 9.89 -16.24
CA TYR A 603 18.96 8.69 -16.54
C TYR A 603 20.46 8.99 -16.53
N VAL A 604 21.29 8.02 -16.11
CA VAL A 604 22.73 8.21 -15.95
C VAL A 604 23.47 7.27 -16.90
N ASN A 605 24.34 7.81 -17.76
CA ASN A 605 25.12 6.97 -18.66
C ASN A 605 26.27 6.24 -17.92
N PRO A 606 26.68 5.05 -18.37
CA PRO A 606 27.80 4.32 -17.80
C PRO A 606 29.11 5.12 -17.74
N SER A 607 29.37 5.95 -18.76
CA SER A 607 30.54 6.83 -18.80
C SER A 607 30.52 7.90 -17.71
N GLU A 608 29.35 8.39 -17.31
CA GLU A 608 29.18 9.36 -16.22
C GLU A 608 29.53 8.71 -14.88
N LEU A 609 29.07 7.48 -14.62
CA LEU A 609 29.43 6.73 -13.40
C LEU A 609 30.94 6.40 -13.34
N ILE A 610 31.52 5.92 -14.45
CA ILE A 610 32.96 5.65 -14.52
C ILE A 610 33.76 6.93 -14.26
N ALA A 611 33.41 8.04 -14.92
CA ALA A 611 34.09 9.32 -14.72
C ALA A 611 33.96 9.79 -13.27
N PHE A 612 32.79 9.64 -12.65
CA PHE A 612 32.57 10.00 -11.26
C PHE A 612 33.50 9.23 -10.30
N PHE A 613 33.54 7.90 -10.39
CA PHE A 613 34.42 7.09 -9.53
C PHE A 613 35.91 7.22 -9.84
N ARG A 614 36.29 7.77 -10.99
CA ARG A 614 37.67 8.09 -11.35
C ARG A 614 38.11 9.47 -10.85
N ASP A 615 37.26 10.48 -11.04
CA ASP A 615 37.65 11.89 -10.92
C ASP A 615 37.14 12.57 -9.64
N ASP A 616 36.10 12.07 -8.99
CA ASP A 616 35.56 12.66 -7.75
C ASP A 616 36.64 12.69 -6.65
N PRO A 617 36.95 13.86 -6.04
CA PRO A 617 38.02 13.99 -5.06
C PRO A 617 37.89 13.12 -3.82
N GLN A 618 36.68 12.67 -3.46
CA GLN A 618 36.43 11.90 -2.24
C GLN A 618 36.47 10.38 -2.49
N LEU A 619 36.10 9.94 -3.69
CA LEU A 619 36.00 8.52 -4.01
C LEU A 619 37.23 8.01 -4.77
N ARG A 620 37.58 8.48 -5.98
CA ARG A 620 38.77 8.03 -6.76
C ARG A 620 39.07 6.51 -6.66
N TRP A 621 38.05 5.67 -6.80
CA TRP A 621 38.19 4.21 -6.72
C TRP A 621 38.74 3.59 -7.99
N ILE A 622 38.57 4.27 -9.11
CA ILE A 622 39.07 3.85 -10.42
C ILE A 622 40.39 4.58 -10.68
N SER A 623 41.48 3.85 -10.91
CA SER A 623 42.76 4.47 -11.24
C SER A 623 42.71 5.19 -12.60
N ARG A 624 43.55 6.23 -12.75
CA ARG A 624 43.81 6.84 -14.05
C ARG A 624 44.74 5.93 -14.83
N THR A 625 44.19 4.93 -15.50
CA THR A 625 44.97 4.13 -16.46
C THR A 625 45.30 4.98 -17.69
N TYR A 626 46.56 5.41 -17.79
CA TYR A 626 47.20 5.60 -19.09
C TYR A 626 47.43 4.21 -19.69
N GLY A 627 46.91 3.95 -20.89
CA GLY A 627 47.39 2.82 -21.67
C GLY A 627 48.87 3.05 -21.99
N GLY A 628 49.75 2.21 -21.45
CA GLY A 628 51.17 2.11 -21.80
C GLY A 628 52.11 2.88 -20.88
N GLY A 629 53.01 2.16 -20.21
CA GLY A 629 54.12 2.75 -19.49
C GLY A 629 55.03 3.56 -20.42
N VAL A 630 55.63 4.62 -19.89
CA VAL A 630 56.70 5.37 -20.56
C VAL A 630 57.91 4.43 -20.67
N GLY A 631 58.18 3.85 -21.85
CA GLY A 631 59.44 3.15 -22.08
C GLY A 631 59.53 2.05 -23.14
N GLU A 632 58.44 1.51 -23.69
CA GLU A 632 58.53 0.49 -24.75
C GLU A 632 57.60 0.81 -25.92
N LEU A 633 58.18 0.88 -27.13
CA LEU A 633 57.44 0.98 -28.39
C LEU A 633 56.54 -0.25 -28.54
N ASP A 634 55.23 -0.05 -28.56
CA ASP A 634 54.25 -1.07 -28.93
C ASP A 634 54.26 -1.31 -30.45
N ILE A 635 55.15 -2.20 -30.88
CA ILE A 635 55.28 -2.66 -32.27
C ILE A 635 54.03 -3.44 -32.72
N ALA A 636 53.26 -4.02 -31.79
CA ALA A 636 52.06 -4.82 -32.12
C ALA A 636 50.86 -3.92 -32.50
N GLY A 637 50.75 -2.74 -31.90
CA GLY A 637 49.80 -1.70 -32.32
C GLY A 637 50.10 -1.12 -33.71
N TRP A 638 51.38 -0.94 -34.05
CA TRP A 638 51.81 -0.43 -35.37
C TRP A 638 51.57 -1.42 -36.52
N LEU A 639 51.61 -2.73 -36.23
CA LEU A 639 51.39 -3.80 -37.21
C LEU A 639 49.92 -4.27 -37.32
N GLY A 640 48.98 -3.62 -36.63
CA GLY A 640 47.55 -3.83 -36.83
C GLY A 640 46.96 -5.12 -36.24
N PHE A 641 47.60 -5.71 -35.22
CA PHE A 641 47.13 -6.97 -34.60
C PHE A 641 46.36 -6.79 -33.28
N GLY A 642 46.19 -5.57 -32.77
CA GLY A 642 45.41 -5.29 -31.55
C GLY A 642 44.05 -4.67 -31.85
N LYS A 643 43.00 -5.50 -32.00
CA LYS A 643 41.61 -5.00 -32.02
C LYS A 643 41.06 -4.90 -30.59
N ASP A 644 40.47 -3.75 -30.29
CA ASP A 644 39.42 -3.51 -29.29
C ASP A 644 39.80 -3.44 -27.80
N LYS A 645 40.66 -2.48 -27.43
CA LYS A 645 40.53 -1.84 -26.11
C LYS A 645 40.38 -0.32 -26.26
N PRO A 646 39.22 0.28 -25.92
CA PRO A 646 39.10 1.73 -25.91
C PRO A 646 40.06 2.31 -24.86
N VAL A 647 40.82 3.31 -25.27
CA VAL A 647 41.76 4.06 -24.43
C VAL A 647 40.99 4.67 -23.24
N GLY A 648 41.39 4.33 -22.01
CA GLY A 648 40.84 4.93 -20.77
C GLY A 648 39.70 4.18 -20.06
N ALA A 649 39.43 2.90 -20.38
CA ALA A 649 38.50 2.07 -19.62
C ALA A 649 39.13 1.51 -18.32
N PRO A 650 38.38 1.40 -17.20
CA PRO A 650 38.87 0.81 -15.95
C PRO A 650 39.24 -0.67 -16.14
N THR A 651 40.16 -1.17 -15.33
CA THR A 651 40.41 -2.62 -15.30
C THR A 651 39.18 -3.34 -14.76
N ARG A 652 38.96 -4.60 -15.19
CA ARG A 652 37.80 -5.41 -14.77
C ARG A 652 37.79 -5.75 -13.27
N THR A 653 38.90 -5.49 -12.59
CA THR A 653 39.10 -5.70 -11.16
C THR A 653 38.78 -4.44 -10.35
N GLU A 654 38.70 -3.27 -11.01
CA GLU A 654 38.30 -1.99 -10.42
C GLU A 654 36.82 -1.69 -10.65
N ALA A 655 36.32 -1.84 -11.88
CA ALA A 655 34.92 -1.61 -12.23
C ALA A 655 34.48 -2.43 -13.46
N GLU A 656 33.19 -2.79 -13.52
CA GLU A 656 32.58 -3.43 -14.69
C GLU A 656 31.15 -2.92 -14.90
N VAL A 657 30.79 -2.64 -16.16
CA VAL A 657 29.43 -2.35 -16.60
C VAL A 657 28.91 -3.56 -17.38
N ARG A 658 27.67 -3.99 -17.12
CA ARG A 658 27.00 -5.03 -17.91
C ARG A 658 25.57 -4.63 -18.27
N GLY A 659 25.25 -4.71 -19.55
CA GLY A 659 23.88 -4.52 -20.02
C GLY A 659 22.96 -5.66 -19.58
N ILE A 660 21.69 -5.34 -19.36
CA ILE A 660 20.63 -6.33 -19.15
C ILE A 660 19.45 -6.02 -20.08
N ALA A 661 18.79 -7.06 -20.57
CA ALA A 661 17.64 -6.90 -21.44
C ALA A 661 16.51 -7.85 -21.05
N TYR A 662 15.28 -7.33 -21.04
CA TYR A 662 14.09 -8.16 -20.94
C TYR A 662 13.83 -8.85 -22.28
N MET A 663 13.68 -10.17 -22.26
CA MET A 663 13.41 -11.00 -23.44
C MET A 663 11.93 -11.42 -23.42
N PRO A 664 11.03 -10.72 -24.15
CA PRO A 664 9.58 -10.95 -24.01
C PRO A 664 9.14 -12.38 -24.31
N TRP A 665 9.80 -13.06 -25.25
CA TRP A 665 9.51 -14.45 -25.61
C TRP A 665 9.95 -15.47 -24.55
N LYS A 666 10.87 -15.09 -23.65
CA LYS A 666 11.29 -15.92 -22.49
C LYS A 666 10.64 -15.47 -21.19
N GLY A 667 9.93 -14.33 -21.17
CA GLY A 667 9.34 -13.75 -19.96
C GLY A 667 10.36 -13.43 -18.85
N SER A 668 11.64 -13.23 -19.20
CA SER A 668 12.74 -13.09 -18.24
C SER A 668 13.75 -12.06 -18.70
N TRP A 669 14.47 -11.49 -17.73
CA TRP A 669 15.64 -10.66 -17.98
C TRP A 669 16.86 -11.54 -18.23
N GLU A 670 17.80 -11.08 -19.07
CA GLU A 670 19.07 -11.74 -19.31
C GLU A 670 20.24 -10.77 -19.17
N LEU A 671 21.33 -11.27 -18.59
CA LEU A 671 22.62 -10.56 -18.56
C LEU A 671 23.27 -10.65 -19.95
N LEU A 672 23.53 -9.50 -20.58
CA LEU A 672 24.10 -9.48 -21.91
C LEU A 672 25.59 -9.87 -21.91
N PRO A 673 26.08 -10.47 -23.01
CA PRO A 673 27.50 -10.81 -23.16
C PRO A 673 28.43 -9.60 -22.99
N ARG A 674 29.63 -9.85 -22.46
CA ARG A 674 30.66 -8.82 -22.26
C ARG A 674 31.03 -8.16 -23.58
N GLY A 675 31.10 -6.83 -23.60
CA GLY A 675 31.54 -6.06 -24.76
C GLY A 675 30.59 -6.12 -25.96
N MET A 676 29.39 -6.69 -25.80
CA MET A 676 28.38 -6.68 -26.87
C MET A 676 28.03 -5.24 -27.22
N PHE A 677 28.19 -4.87 -28.48
CA PHE A 677 27.88 -3.53 -28.98
C PHE A 677 26.40 -3.18 -28.69
N GLY A 678 26.16 -1.99 -28.15
CA GLY A 678 24.83 -1.52 -27.80
C GLY A 678 24.20 -2.15 -26.54
N SER A 679 24.89 -3.06 -25.85
CA SER A 679 24.32 -3.77 -24.69
C SER A 679 23.97 -2.86 -23.51
N VAL A 680 24.67 -1.74 -23.37
CA VAL A 680 24.48 -0.79 -22.27
C VAL A 680 23.64 0.43 -22.66
N GLU A 681 22.93 0.37 -23.80
CA GLU A 681 22.12 1.50 -24.29
C GLU A 681 20.78 1.66 -23.56
N CYS A 682 20.42 0.75 -22.65
CA CYS A 682 19.17 0.82 -21.87
C CYS A 682 19.45 0.48 -20.40
N ASN A 683 18.80 -0.53 -19.83
CA ASN A 683 19.07 -1.01 -18.47
C ASN A 683 20.47 -1.62 -18.39
N TYR A 684 21.23 -1.23 -17.36
CA TYR A 684 22.54 -1.81 -17.10
C TYR A 684 22.82 -1.94 -15.61
N LEU A 685 23.78 -2.79 -15.30
CA LEU A 685 24.34 -3.05 -13.99
C LEU A 685 25.76 -2.46 -13.94
N PHE A 686 26.09 -1.75 -12.86
CA PHE A 686 27.39 -1.11 -12.64
C PHE A 686 28.00 -1.54 -11.32
N TRP A 687 29.19 -2.12 -11.37
CA TRP A 687 29.95 -2.55 -10.20
C TRP A 687 31.25 -1.77 -10.13
N VAL A 688 31.60 -1.34 -8.92
CA VAL A 688 32.91 -0.75 -8.62
C VAL A 688 33.41 -1.26 -7.27
N ARG A 689 34.70 -1.53 -7.20
CA ARG A 689 35.37 -1.99 -5.98
C ARG A 689 36.05 -0.83 -5.28
N LYS A 690 35.87 -0.72 -3.96
CA LYS A 690 36.63 0.24 -3.15
C LYS A 690 38.05 -0.27 -2.96
N PRO A 691 39.09 0.51 -3.28
CA PRO A 691 40.47 0.10 -3.03
C PRO A 691 40.69 -0.23 -1.55
N GLN A 692 41.51 -1.24 -1.24
CA GLN A 692 41.82 -1.63 0.15
C GLN A 692 42.60 -0.56 0.94
N ARG A 693 43.10 0.49 0.25
CA ARG A 693 44.21 1.38 0.66
C ARG A 693 45.50 0.58 0.88
N ALA A 694 46.57 1.03 0.23
CA ALA A 694 47.94 0.70 0.60
C ALA A 694 48.34 1.51 1.84
#